data_AF-A0AAN8AV24-F1
#
_entry.id   AF-A0AAN8AV24-F1
#
_cell.length_a   1.000
_cell.length_b   1.000
_cell.length_c   1.000
_cell.angle_alpha   90.00
_cell.angle_beta   90.00
_cell.angle_gamma   90.00
#
_symmetry.space_group_name_H-M   'P 1'
#
loop_
_entity.id
_entity.type
_entity.pdbx_description
1 polymer ?
#
loop_
_entity_poly.entity_id
_entity_poly.type
_entity_poly.pdbx_seq_one_letter_code
_entity_poly.pdbx_strand_id
1 'polypeptide(L)'
;MYPNYRVHSSTQYSLSKDDELGIQALYGKPKERVDIQPAPKKCDPNFSYDAVIVIGKEIVFFKDRYMWMRTTQTSYWNRLRESHSSAYLPSISSHVDAAYNIPAKGVSYIFTGHKYWVVHQLKRKSHARSIHEYGFSSRVRQVDAAVHVSEYGITFFFIREFYYRYDELKRMIDPGFPRLIQKDWPGIPKRVDAAFKLDGNIFLFSGTKSYQYDFRQKRVMNTISANSWLGSPTIAPTVSPEEENLAEGYLSQFYNDVGMTNATLQRIAKSSVSQDLQTMQAFFGLEVTGVMNNETMNVMKEPRCGVSDISRYGHFSGRPKWDKRLITYRITQYTPDLIQRQVDATIAQAFQLYSDVIPLNFKQVYSSNADIMILFKGGYHGDFYPFDGAGGVLAHANSPGQGQGGDTHFDDDETWTLTQRGVNLLLVAAHEFGHALGLDHSRDRSALMYPTYRYVNTNGYRLPDDDRRGVQALYGSRTPVPTTAPKPKPPPGPDPGPEPEEPTEDPNPDPLPNPGGERCSRDLVFDAATSIRGDLFFFKNGYYWRKSTLVNGIRLTKVSTKWPRINSVDAAFEVPRKDVVCLFEDRQYWCIRAYAKTIISGYPKPLTNLGLPSSVSKVDAAVYVPTTGKTLMFVNNLYWSYDESRNQMDFGYPRHIILDFPGIGSKVDAAFENYGYLYFSDGPRQSEYYLPQKRVIRVLLNYGWLNCY
;
A
#
# COMPACT_ATOMS: atom_id res chain seq x y z
N MET A 1 17.49 -38.01 -40.79
CA MET A 1 18.59 -37.14 -41.27
C MET A 1 18.86 -36.10 -40.21
N TYR A 2 20.09 -36.04 -39.70
CA TYR A 2 20.54 -34.98 -38.80
C TYR A 2 20.54 -33.63 -39.53
N PRO A 3 20.27 -32.52 -38.82
CA PRO A 3 21.00 -31.31 -39.12
C PRO A 3 21.62 -30.66 -37.89
N ASN A 4 22.88 -30.28 -38.09
CA ASN A 4 23.71 -29.47 -37.22
C ASN A 4 23.09 -28.09 -36.95
N TYR A 5 23.01 -27.69 -35.69
CA TYR A 5 22.75 -26.30 -35.33
C TYR A 5 24.04 -25.48 -35.47
N ARG A 6 24.19 -24.82 -36.62
CA ARG A 6 25.02 -23.61 -36.70
C ARG A 6 24.21 -22.44 -36.14
N VAL A 7 24.79 -21.77 -35.15
CA VAL A 7 24.24 -20.53 -34.58
C VAL A 7 24.29 -19.44 -35.66
N HIS A 8 23.12 -18.93 -36.05
CA HIS A 8 23.00 -17.69 -36.81
C HIS A 8 22.00 -16.73 -36.16
N SER A 9 22.37 -15.45 -36.29
CA SER A 9 21.76 -14.23 -35.78
C SER A 9 20.23 -14.12 -35.97
N SER A 10 19.58 -13.52 -34.99
CA SER A 10 18.14 -13.24 -34.95
C SER A 10 17.74 -12.10 -35.91
N THR A 11 17.34 -12.45 -37.13
CA THR A 11 16.59 -11.54 -38.01
C THR A 11 15.54 -12.29 -38.84
N GLN A 12 14.27 -11.89 -38.65
CA GLN A 12 13.07 -12.15 -39.48
C GLN A 12 12.78 -13.59 -39.94
N TYR A 13 11.81 -14.23 -39.28
CA TYR A 13 11.07 -15.35 -39.86
C TYR A 13 9.87 -14.80 -40.65
N SER A 14 9.85 -14.99 -41.96
CA SER A 14 8.62 -14.96 -42.77
C SER A 14 8.11 -16.38 -42.95
N LEU A 15 6.78 -16.55 -42.99
CA LEU A 15 6.17 -17.85 -43.27
C LEU A 15 6.56 -18.34 -44.67
N SER A 16 6.63 -19.65 -44.83
CA SER A 16 6.83 -20.22 -46.16
C SER A 16 5.56 -20.03 -46.99
N LYS A 17 5.71 -20.00 -48.31
CA LYS A 17 4.59 -19.78 -49.24
C LYS A 17 3.53 -20.89 -49.14
N ASP A 18 3.93 -22.10 -48.77
CA ASP A 18 3.02 -23.22 -48.53
C ASP A 18 2.22 -23.04 -47.25
N ASP A 19 2.82 -22.50 -46.18
CA ASP A 19 2.11 -22.15 -44.95
C ASP A 19 1.08 -21.04 -45.20
N GLU A 20 1.45 -20.01 -45.98
CA GLU A 20 0.52 -18.94 -46.35
C GLU A 20 -0.68 -19.47 -47.15
N LEU A 21 -0.44 -20.37 -48.11
CA LEU A 21 -1.50 -21.00 -48.91
C LEU A 21 -2.38 -21.91 -48.06
N GLY A 22 -1.79 -22.69 -47.14
CA GLY A 22 -2.53 -23.53 -46.19
C GLY A 22 -3.44 -22.71 -45.27
N ILE A 23 -2.94 -21.58 -44.76
CA ILE A 23 -3.73 -20.67 -43.91
C ILE A 23 -4.85 -20.00 -44.71
N GLN A 24 -4.58 -19.53 -45.93
CA GLN A 24 -5.60 -18.89 -46.77
C GLN A 24 -6.68 -19.87 -47.24
N ALA A 25 -6.35 -21.16 -47.40
CA ALA A 25 -7.32 -22.20 -47.70
C ALA A 25 -8.27 -22.48 -46.52
N LEU A 26 -7.79 -22.34 -45.28
CA LEU A 26 -8.58 -22.56 -44.06
C LEU A 26 -9.41 -21.34 -43.64
N TYR A 27 -8.90 -20.12 -43.87
CA TYR A 27 -9.48 -18.89 -43.30
C TYR A 27 -9.85 -17.80 -44.32
N GLY A 28 -9.62 -18.04 -45.61
CA GLY A 28 -9.87 -17.07 -46.68
C GLY A 28 -8.78 -15.99 -46.79
N LYS A 29 -8.77 -15.25 -47.92
CA LYS A 29 -7.82 -14.14 -48.12
C LYS A 29 -8.17 -12.96 -47.20
N PRO A 30 -7.17 -12.24 -46.65
CA PRO A 30 -7.43 -11.05 -45.84
C PRO A 30 -8.18 -10.00 -46.68
N LYS A 31 -9.25 -9.42 -46.12
CA LYS A 31 -9.87 -8.21 -46.70
C LYS A 31 -8.91 -7.03 -46.51
N GLU A 32 -8.79 -6.19 -47.53
CA GLU A 32 -7.91 -5.02 -47.55
C GLU A 32 -8.03 -4.19 -46.27
N ARG A 33 -6.87 -3.86 -45.68
CA ARG A 33 -6.77 -2.98 -44.52
C ARG A 33 -7.33 -1.62 -44.87
N VAL A 34 -8.40 -1.22 -44.18
CA VAL A 34 -8.72 0.20 -44.00
C VAL A 34 -7.51 0.83 -43.32
N ASP A 35 -6.95 1.89 -43.89
CA ASP A 35 -5.87 2.68 -43.27
C ASP A 35 -6.31 3.14 -41.87
N ILE A 36 -5.83 2.45 -40.83
CA ILE A 36 -6.02 2.87 -39.44
C ILE A 36 -4.95 3.92 -39.18
N GLN A 37 -5.34 5.19 -39.17
CA GLN A 37 -4.47 6.25 -38.64
C GLN A 37 -4.07 5.89 -37.20
N PRO A 38 -2.79 6.02 -36.84
CA PRO A 38 -2.33 5.70 -35.50
C PRO A 38 -3.06 6.55 -34.45
N ALA A 39 -3.32 5.96 -33.29
CA ALA A 39 -3.96 6.66 -32.18
C ALA A 39 -3.15 7.91 -31.78
N PRO A 40 -3.80 9.01 -31.38
CA PRO A 40 -3.13 10.21 -30.88
C PRO A 40 -2.14 9.88 -29.75
N LYS A 41 -0.93 10.46 -29.80
CA LYS A 41 0.11 10.24 -28.78
C LYS A 41 -0.33 10.85 -27.45
N LYS A 42 -0.70 9.99 -26.49
CA LYS A 42 -1.19 10.40 -25.15
C LYS A 42 -0.21 11.30 -24.38
N CYS A 43 1.09 11.09 -24.58
CA CYS A 43 2.15 11.84 -23.91
C CYS A 43 2.57 13.11 -24.66
N ASP A 44 1.86 13.48 -25.74
CA ASP A 44 2.17 14.73 -26.45
C ASP A 44 1.88 15.92 -25.52
N PRO A 45 2.84 16.84 -25.31
CA PRO A 45 2.60 18.05 -24.51
C PRO A 45 1.53 18.96 -25.13
N ASN A 46 1.25 18.82 -26.42
CA ASN A 46 0.20 19.54 -27.14
C ASN A 46 -1.15 18.81 -27.16
N PHE A 47 -1.29 17.72 -26.40
CA PHE A 47 -2.49 16.91 -26.38
C PHE A 47 -3.69 17.67 -25.79
N SER A 48 -4.82 17.63 -26.49
CA SER A 48 -6.11 18.17 -26.08
C SER A 48 -7.23 17.15 -26.30
N TYR A 49 -8.39 17.37 -25.67
CA TYR A 49 -9.59 16.59 -25.91
C TYR A 49 -10.58 17.38 -26.76
N ASP A 50 -11.36 16.66 -27.56
CA ASP A 50 -12.48 17.25 -28.30
C ASP A 50 -13.78 17.14 -27.49
N ALA A 51 -13.91 16.15 -26.60
CA ALA A 51 -15.02 16.07 -25.66
C ALA A 51 -14.68 15.19 -24.46
N VAL A 52 -15.34 15.42 -23.32
CA VAL A 52 -15.25 14.57 -22.13
C VAL A 52 -16.63 14.39 -21.53
N ILE A 53 -16.96 13.19 -21.06
CA ILE A 53 -18.26 12.88 -20.42
C ILE A 53 -18.07 11.87 -19.30
N VAL A 54 -18.89 11.95 -18.26
CA VAL A 54 -18.93 10.92 -17.20
C VAL A 54 -20.12 10.00 -17.44
N ILE A 55 -19.90 8.68 -17.46
CA ILE A 55 -20.96 7.69 -17.62
C ILE A 55 -20.83 6.66 -16.50
N GLY A 56 -21.79 6.68 -15.56
CA GLY A 56 -21.73 5.83 -14.38
C GLY A 56 -20.48 6.13 -13.54
N LYS A 57 -19.54 5.18 -13.51
CA LYS A 57 -18.27 5.27 -12.78
C LYS A 57 -17.05 5.40 -13.70
N GLU A 58 -17.26 5.85 -14.93
CA GLU A 58 -16.20 6.02 -15.93
C GLU A 58 -16.21 7.44 -16.47
N ILE A 59 -15.02 8.04 -16.57
CA ILE A 59 -14.76 9.27 -17.33
C ILE A 59 -14.32 8.83 -18.72
N VAL A 60 -14.99 9.36 -19.74
CA VAL A 60 -14.77 9.03 -21.14
C VAL A 60 -14.23 10.26 -21.85
N PHE A 61 -13.03 10.15 -22.41
CA PHE A 61 -12.33 11.20 -23.14
C PHE A 61 -12.37 10.90 -24.63
N PHE A 62 -12.67 11.89 -25.47
CA PHE A 62 -12.70 11.77 -26.93
C PHE A 62 -11.61 12.63 -27.56
N LYS A 63 -10.90 12.06 -28.54
CA LYS A 63 -10.01 12.79 -29.45
C LYS A 63 -10.06 12.14 -30.82
N ASP A 64 -10.37 12.92 -31.85
CA ASP A 64 -10.61 12.47 -33.22
C ASP A 64 -11.66 11.35 -33.23
N ARG A 65 -11.28 10.14 -33.64
CA ARG A 65 -12.15 8.94 -33.59
C ARG A 65 -11.75 7.95 -32.51
N TYR A 66 -10.93 8.37 -31.56
CA TYR A 66 -10.50 7.55 -30.43
C TYR A 66 -11.21 7.98 -29.15
N MET A 67 -11.41 7.01 -28.26
CA MET A 67 -11.92 7.25 -26.93
C MET A 67 -11.07 6.52 -25.88
N TRP A 68 -10.90 7.16 -24.73
CA TRP A 68 -10.30 6.57 -23.55
C TRP A 68 -11.29 6.55 -22.40
N MET A 69 -11.34 5.45 -21.66
CA MET A 69 -12.22 5.31 -20.49
C MET A 69 -11.36 5.08 -19.24
N ARG A 70 -11.59 5.90 -18.22
CA ARG A 70 -10.93 5.84 -16.90
C ARG A 70 -11.97 5.65 -15.82
N THR A 71 -11.78 4.70 -14.91
CA THR A 71 -12.72 4.50 -13.80
C THR A 71 -12.51 5.52 -12.67
N THR A 72 -13.59 5.94 -12.02
CA THR A 72 -13.59 6.86 -10.88
C THR A 72 -13.46 6.16 -9.52
N GLN A 73 -13.46 4.82 -9.46
CA GLN A 73 -13.21 4.09 -8.20
C GLN A 73 -11.70 3.89 -7.98
N THR A 74 -11.24 4.04 -6.74
CA THR A 74 -9.92 3.61 -6.30
C THR A 74 -9.91 2.09 -6.14
N SER A 75 -9.66 1.39 -7.24
CA SER A 75 -9.29 -0.02 -7.21
C SER A 75 -7.85 -0.15 -7.69
N TYR A 76 -7.15 -1.18 -7.22
CA TYR A 76 -5.79 -1.54 -7.66
C TYR A 76 -5.66 -1.70 -9.20
N TRP A 77 -6.78 -1.79 -9.93
CA TRP A 77 -6.86 -1.92 -11.38
C TRP A 77 -7.51 -0.72 -12.09
N ASN A 78 -7.02 0.49 -11.85
CA ASN A 78 -7.38 1.64 -12.70
C ASN A 78 -6.66 1.57 -14.06
N ARG A 79 -7.06 0.62 -14.92
CA ARG A 79 -6.57 0.53 -16.30
C ARG A 79 -7.30 1.52 -17.19
N LEU A 80 -6.55 2.41 -17.83
CA LEU A 80 -7.03 3.22 -18.95
C LEU A 80 -7.39 2.31 -20.12
N ARG A 81 -8.66 2.27 -20.53
CA ARG A 81 -9.10 1.49 -21.70
C ARG A 81 -9.09 2.38 -22.93
N GLU A 82 -8.47 1.93 -24.01
CA GLU A 82 -8.43 2.63 -25.30
C GLU A 82 -9.24 1.86 -26.33
N SER A 83 -10.02 2.59 -27.13
CA SER A 83 -10.74 2.01 -28.26
C SER A 83 -11.07 3.06 -29.30
N HIS A 84 -11.41 2.61 -30.51
CA HIS A 84 -12.02 3.46 -31.51
C HIS A 84 -13.48 3.76 -31.11
N SER A 85 -13.94 4.99 -31.27
CA SER A 85 -15.27 5.44 -30.80
C SER A 85 -16.42 4.60 -31.37
N SER A 86 -16.28 4.13 -32.61
CA SER A 86 -17.27 3.28 -33.29
C SER A 86 -17.49 1.91 -32.62
N ALA A 87 -16.58 1.43 -31.78
CA ALA A 87 -16.76 0.18 -31.04
C ALA A 87 -17.93 0.28 -30.03
N TYR A 88 -18.14 1.48 -29.48
CA TYR A 88 -19.18 1.78 -28.50
C TYR A 88 -20.32 2.61 -29.09
N LEU A 89 -20.04 3.42 -30.12
CA LEU A 89 -20.97 4.32 -30.79
C LEU A 89 -21.02 4.02 -32.30
N PRO A 90 -21.48 2.83 -32.72
CA PRO A 90 -21.40 2.41 -34.14
C PRO A 90 -22.22 3.29 -35.09
N SER A 91 -23.24 3.98 -34.58
CA SER A 91 -24.11 4.87 -35.34
C SER A 91 -23.52 6.28 -35.54
N ILE A 92 -22.40 6.59 -34.88
CA ILE A 92 -21.71 7.88 -34.97
C ILE A 92 -20.39 7.67 -35.71
N SER A 93 -20.36 8.07 -36.99
CA SER A 93 -19.21 7.85 -37.87
C SER A 93 -18.19 9.01 -37.89
N SER A 94 -18.53 10.15 -37.29
CA SER A 94 -17.69 11.36 -37.17
C SER A 94 -16.99 11.45 -35.81
N HIS A 95 -16.06 12.39 -35.67
CA HIS A 95 -15.53 12.76 -34.34
C HIS A 95 -16.63 13.40 -33.48
N VAL A 96 -16.37 13.45 -32.17
CA VAL A 96 -17.27 14.01 -31.16
C VAL A 96 -16.79 15.39 -30.77
N ASP A 97 -17.66 16.40 -30.86
CA ASP A 97 -17.32 17.81 -30.56
C ASP A 97 -17.64 18.23 -29.13
N ALA A 98 -18.66 17.62 -28.54
CA ALA A 98 -19.05 17.86 -27.17
C ALA A 98 -19.89 16.69 -26.69
N ALA A 99 -19.91 16.47 -25.38
CA ALA A 99 -20.72 15.43 -24.79
C ALA A 99 -21.13 15.83 -23.38
N TYR A 100 -22.36 15.51 -22.98
CA TYR A 100 -22.77 15.61 -21.58
C TYR A 100 -23.75 14.50 -21.22
N ASN A 101 -23.81 14.15 -19.94
CA ASN A 101 -24.74 13.16 -19.42
C ASN A 101 -25.74 13.81 -18.46
N ILE A 102 -26.95 13.26 -18.44
CA ILE A 102 -27.94 13.53 -17.38
C ILE A 102 -28.08 12.23 -16.58
N PRO A 103 -27.34 12.07 -15.45
CA PRO A 103 -27.34 10.83 -14.67
C PRO A 103 -28.73 10.35 -14.30
N ALA A 104 -29.61 11.26 -13.87
CA ALA A 104 -30.98 10.95 -13.45
C ALA A 104 -31.83 10.32 -14.56
N LYS A 105 -31.51 10.60 -15.84
CA LYS A 105 -32.21 10.00 -17.00
C LYS A 105 -31.48 8.76 -17.54
N GLY A 106 -30.23 8.52 -17.14
CA GLY A 106 -29.38 7.49 -17.73
C GLY A 106 -29.06 7.73 -19.21
N VAL A 107 -29.10 8.99 -19.65
CA VAL A 107 -28.95 9.42 -21.04
C VAL A 107 -27.71 10.29 -21.20
N SER A 108 -26.96 10.02 -22.27
CA SER A 108 -25.84 10.81 -22.75
C SER A 108 -26.22 11.48 -24.07
N TYR A 109 -25.87 12.76 -24.20
CA TYR A 109 -26.04 13.57 -25.41
C TYR A 109 -24.67 13.79 -26.02
N ILE A 110 -24.48 13.34 -27.26
CA ILE A 110 -23.21 13.40 -27.98
C ILE A 110 -23.38 14.32 -29.19
N PHE A 111 -22.54 15.35 -29.34
CA PHE A 111 -22.65 16.36 -30.37
C PHE A 111 -21.63 16.11 -31.49
N THR A 112 -22.08 16.24 -32.74
CA THR A 112 -21.27 16.08 -33.94
C THR A 112 -21.75 17.04 -35.03
N GLY A 113 -21.00 18.09 -35.28
CA GLY A 113 -21.36 19.24 -36.09
C GLY A 113 -22.70 19.84 -35.68
N HIS A 114 -23.61 19.93 -36.65
CA HIS A 114 -24.94 20.51 -36.48
C HIS A 114 -25.98 19.50 -35.91
N LYS A 115 -25.53 18.33 -35.46
CA LYS A 115 -26.39 17.26 -34.93
C LYS A 115 -25.98 16.87 -33.52
N TYR A 116 -26.94 16.35 -32.77
CA TYR A 116 -26.69 15.66 -31.51
C TYR A 116 -27.36 14.29 -31.51
N TRP A 117 -26.81 13.36 -30.74
CA TRP A 117 -27.23 11.98 -30.63
C TRP A 117 -27.62 11.68 -29.20
N VAL A 118 -28.77 11.06 -29.02
CA VAL A 118 -29.23 10.59 -27.70
C VAL A 118 -28.85 9.13 -27.52
N VAL A 119 -28.02 8.84 -26.53
CA VAL A 119 -27.45 7.52 -26.27
C VAL A 119 -27.76 7.08 -24.84
N HIS A 120 -28.37 5.90 -24.67
CA HIS A 120 -28.59 5.31 -23.34
C HIS A 120 -27.44 4.39 -22.97
N GLN A 121 -26.65 4.73 -21.94
CA GLN A 121 -25.58 3.89 -21.38
C GLN A 121 -24.65 3.24 -22.45
N LEU A 122 -24.23 3.99 -23.48
CA LEU A 122 -23.39 3.49 -24.60
C LEU A 122 -23.96 2.26 -25.34
N LYS A 123 -25.29 2.15 -25.47
CA LYS A 123 -25.95 1.09 -26.28
C LYS A 123 -25.92 1.42 -27.78
N ARG A 124 -25.96 0.38 -28.63
CA ARG A 124 -25.82 0.47 -30.10
C ARG A 124 -26.87 1.32 -30.84
N LYS A 125 -28.03 1.62 -30.27
CA LYS A 125 -29.08 2.41 -30.93
C LYS A 125 -29.02 3.87 -30.48
N SER A 126 -28.87 4.79 -31.42
CA SER A 126 -28.91 6.24 -31.20
C SER A 126 -29.78 6.90 -32.28
N HIS A 127 -30.34 8.07 -31.96
CA HIS A 127 -31.13 8.88 -32.89
C HIS A 127 -30.48 10.25 -33.02
N ALA A 128 -30.27 10.72 -34.25
CA ALA A 128 -29.74 12.04 -34.53
C ALA A 128 -30.85 13.08 -34.53
N ARG A 129 -30.59 14.24 -33.93
CA ARG A 129 -31.46 15.41 -33.90
C ARG A 129 -30.65 16.68 -34.17
N SER A 130 -31.33 17.78 -34.49
CA SER A 130 -30.67 19.05 -34.83
C SER A 130 -30.31 19.85 -33.58
N ILE A 131 -29.09 20.40 -33.49
CA ILE A 131 -28.71 21.25 -32.36
C ILE A 131 -29.60 22.50 -32.23
N HIS A 132 -30.24 22.94 -33.32
CA HIS A 132 -31.15 24.08 -33.31
C HIS A 132 -32.41 23.86 -32.46
N GLU A 133 -32.72 22.61 -32.10
CA GLU A 133 -33.79 22.31 -31.13
C GLU A 133 -33.50 22.86 -29.72
N TYR A 134 -32.24 23.11 -29.37
CA TYR A 134 -31.87 23.79 -28.12
C TYR A 134 -32.11 25.30 -28.18
N GLY A 135 -32.53 25.86 -29.32
CA GLY A 135 -32.76 27.29 -29.52
C GLY A 135 -31.51 28.07 -29.97
N PHE A 136 -30.45 27.39 -30.40
CA PHE A 136 -29.28 28.07 -30.96
C PHE A 136 -29.60 28.76 -32.29
N SER A 137 -28.99 29.94 -32.51
CA SER A 137 -29.02 30.64 -33.79
C SER A 137 -28.61 29.72 -34.94
N SER A 138 -29.21 29.90 -36.12
CA SER A 138 -28.83 29.17 -37.35
C SER A 138 -27.37 29.35 -37.77
N ARG A 139 -26.67 30.34 -37.20
CA ARG A 139 -25.22 30.58 -37.39
C ARG A 139 -24.34 29.60 -36.59
N VAL A 140 -24.87 29.00 -35.52
CA VAL A 140 -24.14 28.02 -34.71
C VAL A 140 -24.07 26.71 -35.49
N ARG A 141 -22.85 26.25 -35.79
CA ARG A 141 -22.60 25.05 -36.59
C ARG A 141 -22.19 23.84 -35.77
N GLN A 142 -21.67 24.06 -34.57
CA GLN A 142 -21.21 23.03 -33.63
C GLN A 142 -21.23 23.58 -32.20
N VAL A 143 -21.14 22.66 -31.24
CA VAL A 143 -20.95 22.94 -29.81
C VAL A 143 -19.54 22.49 -29.46
N ASP A 144 -18.74 23.37 -28.83
CA ASP A 144 -17.33 23.07 -28.53
C ASP A 144 -17.16 22.36 -27.18
N ALA A 145 -18.05 22.61 -26.21
CA ALA A 145 -18.10 21.84 -24.98
C ALA A 145 -19.48 21.91 -24.34
N ALA A 146 -19.84 20.90 -23.54
CA ALA A 146 -21.10 20.89 -22.79
C ALA A 146 -20.89 20.28 -21.40
N VAL A 147 -21.54 20.85 -20.39
CA VAL A 147 -21.55 20.27 -19.03
C VAL A 147 -22.89 20.45 -18.37
N HIS A 148 -23.41 19.38 -17.77
CA HIS A 148 -24.67 19.40 -17.02
C HIS A 148 -24.40 19.51 -15.52
N VAL A 149 -25.09 20.45 -14.87
CA VAL A 149 -25.05 20.67 -13.43
C VAL A 149 -26.39 20.24 -12.84
N SER A 150 -26.42 18.98 -12.39
CA SER A 150 -27.60 18.29 -11.88
C SER A 150 -28.32 19.03 -10.76
N GLU A 151 -27.57 19.70 -9.88
CA GLU A 151 -28.08 20.41 -8.70
C GLU A 151 -29.01 21.57 -9.07
N TYR A 152 -28.88 22.10 -10.28
CA TYR A 152 -29.67 23.22 -10.77
C TYR A 152 -30.56 22.85 -11.97
N GLY A 153 -30.44 21.62 -12.50
CA GLY A 153 -31.10 21.24 -13.74
C GLY A 153 -30.66 22.06 -14.94
N ILE A 154 -29.42 22.57 -14.93
CA ILE A 154 -28.88 23.47 -15.96
C ILE A 154 -27.79 22.77 -16.75
N THR A 155 -27.82 22.93 -18.06
CA THR A 155 -26.72 22.55 -18.96
C THR A 155 -26.06 23.79 -19.52
N PHE A 156 -24.73 23.87 -19.42
CA PHE A 156 -23.95 24.93 -20.03
C PHE A 156 -23.36 24.44 -21.36
N PHE A 157 -23.55 25.22 -22.42
CA PHE A 157 -22.96 24.97 -23.73
C PHE A 157 -21.94 26.05 -24.05
N PHE A 158 -20.72 25.66 -24.39
CA PHE A 158 -19.65 26.57 -24.78
C PHE A 158 -19.51 26.54 -26.30
N ILE A 159 -19.56 27.72 -26.91
CA ILE A 159 -19.47 27.92 -28.37
C ILE A 159 -18.61 29.16 -28.61
N ARG A 160 -17.41 28.95 -29.16
CA ARG A 160 -16.39 29.98 -29.40
C ARG A 160 -16.04 30.70 -28.10
N GLU A 161 -16.28 32.00 -28.03
CA GLU A 161 -16.01 32.84 -26.86
C GLU A 161 -17.22 33.03 -25.93
N PHE A 162 -18.32 32.37 -26.27
CA PHE A 162 -19.58 32.50 -25.60
C PHE A 162 -19.97 31.21 -24.90
N TYR A 163 -20.79 31.35 -23.85
CA TYR A 163 -21.51 30.23 -23.29
C TYR A 163 -23.00 30.53 -23.22
N TYR A 164 -23.79 29.46 -23.32
CA TYR A 164 -25.23 29.46 -23.22
C TYR A 164 -25.63 28.68 -21.97
N ARG A 165 -26.68 29.15 -21.30
CA ARG A 165 -27.27 28.47 -20.16
C ARG A 165 -28.62 27.90 -20.59
N TYR A 166 -28.75 26.58 -20.57
CA TYR A 166 -29.96 25.87 -20.97
C TYR A 166 -30.64 25.28 -19.74
N ASP A 167 -31.91 25.61 -19.56
CA ASP A 167 -32.76 25.05 -18.51
C ASP A 167 -33.38 23.74 -19.02
N GLU A 168 -32.94 22.61 -18.47
CA GLU A 168 -33.38 21.27 -18.90
C GLU A 168 -34.85 20.99 -18.57
N LEU A 169 -35.43 21.72 -17.60
CA LEU A 169 -36.84 21.60 -17.24
C LEU A 169 -37.71 22.40 -18.19
N LYS A 170 -37.36 23.67 -18.46
CA LYS A 170 -38.09 24.52 -19.40
C LYS A 170 -37.80 24.19 -20.86
N ARG A 171 -36.73 23.42 -21.11
CA ARG A 171 -36.23 23.05 -22.44
C ARG A 171 -35.91 24.26 -23.33
N MET A 172 -35.37 25.31 -22.74
CA MET A 172 -35.00 26.53 -23.47
C MET A 172 -33.74 27.17 -22.90
N ILE A 173 -33.07 27.96 -23.73
CA ILE A 173 -31.96 28.82 -23.29
C ILE A 173 -32.53 29.95 -22.43
N ASP A 174 -31.90 30.21 -21.29
CA ASP A 174 -32.32 31.29 -20.39
C ASP A 174 -32.20 32.66 -21.08
N PRO A 175 -33.14 33.60 -20.83
CA PRO A 175 -33.04 34.96 -21.33
C PRO A 175 -31.71 35.63 -20.92
N GLY A 176 -31.12 36.40 -21.83
CA GLY A 176 -29.85 37.09 -21.60
C GLY A 176 -28.59 36.29 -21.93
N PHE A 177 -28.74 35.11 -22.53
CA PHE A 177 -27.66 34.31 -23.12
C PHE A 177 -27.71 34.35 -24.66
N PRO A 178 -26.58 34.23 -25.36
CA PRO A 178 -25.24 33.89 -24.87
C PRO A 178 -24.54 35.02 -24.11
N ARG A 179 -23.58 34.65 -23.24
CA ARG A 179 -22.70 35.58 -22.51
C ARG A 179 -21.24 35.23 -22.73
N LEU A 180 -20.35 36.20 -22.54
CA LEU A 180 -18.90 35.99 -22.71
C LEU A 180 -18.35 35.11 -21.59
N ILE A 181 -17.56 34.09 -21.96
CA ILE A 181 -16.95 33.17 -21.00
C ILE A 181 -16.08 33.93 -20.01
N GLN A 182 -15.15 34.76 -20.50
CA GLN A 182 -14.21 35.50 -19.65
C GLN A 182 -14.86 36.49 -18.67
N LYS A 183 -16.11 36.90 -18.94
CA LYS A 183 -16.85 37.81 -18.05
C LYS A 183 -17.43 37.07 -16.85
N ASP A 184 -18.03 35.91 -17.08
CA ASP A 184 -18.80 35.20 -16.06
C ASP A 184 -18.05 33.99 -15.46
N TRP A 185 -16.96 33.56 -16.10
CA TRP A 185 -16.08 32.46 -15.69
C TRP A 185 -14.64 32.99 -15.50
N PRO A 186 -14.36 33.80 -14.47
CA PRO A 186 -13.04 34.36 -14.23
C PRO A 186 -11.96 33.26 -14.10
N GLY A 187 -10.83 33.47 -14.77
CA GLY A 187 -9.70 32.53 -14.82
C GLY A 187 -9.82 31.45 -15.90
N ILE A 188 -10.98 31.30 -16.55
CA ILE A 188 -11.14 30.39 -17.68
C ILE A 188 -10.74 31.10 -18.99
N PRO A 189 -9.97 30.44 -19.88
CA PRO A 189 -9.60 31.01 -21.16
C PRO A 189 -10.80 31.38 -22.04
N LYS A 190 -10.52 32.10 -23.12
CA LYS A 190 -11.53 32.56 -24.07
C LYS A 190 -12.33 31.42 -24.72
N ARG A 191 -11.78 30.20 -24.80
CA ARG A 191 -12.43 29.04 -25.40
C ARG A 191 -12.42 27.86 -24.43
N VAL A 192 -13.35 26.94 -24.62
CA VAL A 192 -13.47 25.70 -23.88
C VAL A 192 -13.72 24.59 -24.90
N ASP A 193 -12.82 23.62 -24.97
CA ASP A 193 -12.82 22.52 -25.94
C ASP A 193 -13.46 21.24 -25.39
N ALA A 194 -13.57 21.12 -24.07
CA ALA A 194 -14.33 20.04 -23.43
C ALA A 194 -14.70 20.46 -22.01
N ALA A 195 -15.76 19.86 -21.45
CA ALA A 195 -16.14 20.11 -20.08
C ALA A 195 -16.84 18.88 -19.48
N PHE A 196 -16.64 18.64 -18.19
CA PHE A 196 -17.43 17.66 -17.45
C PHE A 196 -17.53 18.04 -15.97
N LYS A 197 -18.43 17.38 -15.24
CA LYS A 197 -18.59 17.58 -13.79
C LYS A 197 -18.26 16.29 -13.06
N LEU A 198 -17.45 16.39 -12.00
CA LEU A 198 -17.06 15.28 -11.15
C LEU A 198 -16.89 15.78 -9.71
N ASP A 199 -17.43 15.04 -8.75
CA ASP A 199 -17.34 15.32 -7.30
C ASP A 199 -17.64 16.77 -6.92
N GLY A 200 -18.69 17.33 -7.52
CA GLY A 200 -19.14 18.71 -7.26
C GLY A 200 -18.38 19.81 -8.00
N ASN A 201 -17.24 19.50 -8.64
CA ASN A 201 -16.42 20.45 -9.39
C ASN A 201 -16.69 20.38 -10.89
N ILE A 202 -16.59 21.53 -11.57
CA ILE A 202 -16.64 21.59 -13.03
C ILE A 202 -15.20 21.61 -13.57
N PHE A 203 -14.87 20.68 -14.45
CA PHE A 203 -13.59 20.64 -15.13
C PHE A 203 -13.77 21.14 -16.56
N LEU A 204 -13.00 22.17 -16.93
CA LEU A 204 -13.05 22.82 -18.24
C LEU A 204 -11.70 22.65 -18.93
N PHE A 205 -11.68 22.26 -20.20
CA PHE A 205 -10.46 22.09 -20.99
C PHE A 205 -10.32 23.21 -21.99
N SER A 206 -9.12 23.74 -22.13
CA SER A 206 -8.78 24.70 -23.18
C SER A 206 -7.35 24.43 -23.63
N GLY A 207 -7.21 23.96 -24.86
CA GLY A 207 -5.97 23.48 -25.44
C GLY A 207 -5.37 22.37 -24.58
N THR A 208 -4.16 22.60 -24.10
CA THR A 208 -3.36 21.63 -23.34
C THR A 208 -3.62 21.66 -21.85
N LYS A 209 -4.59 22.47 -21.38
CA LYS A 209 -4.84 22.70 -19.95
C LYS A 209 -6.24 22.27 -19.54
N SER A 210 -6.34 21.78 -18.32
CA SER A 210 -7.57 21.44 -17.61
C SER A 210 -7.70 22.33 -16.37
N TYR A 211 -8.84 22.99 -16.22
CA TYR A 211 -9.14 23.93 -15.15
C TYR A 211 -10.21 23.33 -14.25
N GLN A 212 -9.88 23.06 -12.99
CA GLN A 212 -10.86 22.73 -11.96
C GLN A 212 -11.51 24.01 -11.47
N TYR A 213 -12.79 24.17 -11.73
CA TYR A 213 -13.55 25.38 -11.46
C TYR A 213 -14.60 25.15 -10.38
N ASP A 214 -14.51 25.94 -9.30
CA ASP A 214 -15.55 26.00 -8.28
C ASP A 214 -16.62 27.00 -8.74
N PHE A 215 -17.76 26.47 -9.16
CA PHE A 215 -18.87 27.28 -9.66
C PHE A 215 -19.56 28.12 -8.57
N ARG A 216 -19.49 27.71 -7.30
CA ARG A 216 -20.08 28.44 -6.18
C ARG A 216 -19.21 29.64 -5.80
N GLN A 217 -17.89 29.44 -5.76
CA GLN A 217 -16.91 30.47 -5.41
C GLN A 217 -16.49 31.33 -6.61
N LYS A 218 -16.86 30.93 -7.83
CA LYS A 218 -16.50 31.57 -9.10
C LYS A 218 -14.99 31.76 -9.25
N ARG A 219 -14.21 30.70 -9.07
CA ARG A 219 -12.75 30.74 -9.28
C ARG A 219 -12.20 29.42 -9.78
N VAL A 220 -11.06 29.50 -10.46
CA VAL A 220 -10.23 28.35 -10.77
C VAL A 220 -9.51 27.93 -9.48
N MET A 221 -9.72 26.67 -9.07
CA MET A 221 -9.10 26.08 -7.88
C MET A 221 -7.76 25.45 -8.21
N ASN A 222 -7.65 24.80 -9.37
CA ASN A 222 -6.44 24.12 -9.81
C ASN A 222 -6.37 24.12 -11.35
N THR A 223 -5.14 24.10 -11.89
CA THR A 223 -4.89 23.95 -13.33
C THR A 223 -3.83 22.88 -13.54
N ILE A 224 -4.16 21.86 -14.33
CA ILE A 224 -3.25 20.76 -14.67
C ILE A 224 -3.17 20.61 -16.20
N SER A 225 -2.20 19.83 -16.69
CA SER A 225 -2.14 19.49 -18.12
C SER A 225 -3.31 18.57 -18.51
N ALA A 226 -3.85 18.75 -19.71
CA ALA A 226 -4.96 17.95 -20.21
C ALA A 226 -4.58 16.45 -20.27
N ASN A 227 -3.36 16.13 -20.71
CA ASN A 227 -2.86 14.75 -20.77
C ASN A 227 -2.66 14.06 -19.41
N SER A 228 -2.61 14.80 -18.30
CA SER A 228 -2.54 14.25 -16.94
C SER A 228 -3.75 13.35 -16.63
N TRP A 229 -4.90 13.63 -17.24
CA TRP A 229 -6.10 12.79 -17.10
C TRP A 229 -5.96 11.39 -17.70
N LEU A 230 -4.99 11.16 -18.61
CA LEU A 230 -4.67 9.85 -19.18
C LEU A 230 -3.42 9.20 -18.55
N GLY A 231 -2.84 9.79 -17.52
CA GLY A 231 -1.67 9.23 -16.82
C GLY A 231 -0.33 9.45 -17.53
N SER A 232 -0.21 10.47 -18.38
CA SER A 232 1.09 10.91 -18.88
C SER A 232 1.78 11.77 -17.82
N PRO A 233 3.08 11.55 -17.52
CA PRO A 233 3.78 12.33 -16.51
C PRO A 233 3.81 13.80 -16.94
N THR A 234 3.28 14.66 -16.08
CA THR A 234 3.55 16.11 -16.13
C THR A 234 5.06 16.30 -16.16
N ILE A 235 5.56 17.08 -17.12
CA ILE A 235 6.83 17.79 -16.93
C ILE A 235 6.69 18.47 -15.57
N ALA A 236 7.55 18.09 -14.63
CA ALA A 236 7.48 18.52 -13.24
C ALA A 236 7.30 20.05 -13.20
N PRO A 237 6.41 20.60 -12.35
CA PRO A 237 6.51 22.01 -12.03
C PRO A 237 7.94 22.25 -11.51
N THR A 238 8.62 23.26 -12.03
CA THR A 238 9.91 23.71 -11.50
C THR A 238 9.71 24.11 -10.05
N VAL A 239 10.11 23.23 -9.14
CA VAL A 239 10.20 23.47 -7.71
C VAL A 239 11.28 24.54 -7.49
N SER A 240 11.09 25.45 -6.52
CA SER A 240 12.14 26.44 -6.24
C SER A 240 13.38 25.74 -5.65
N PRO A 241 14.60 26.30 -5.79
CA PRO A 241 15.79 25.72 -5.14
C PRO A 241 15.66 25.56 -3.62
N GLU A 242 14.86 26.41 -2.97
CA GLU A 242 14.57 26.31 -1.54
C GLU A 242 13.69 25.10 -1.22
N GLU A 243 12.70 24.82 -2.06
CA GLU A 243 11.80 23.67 -1.91
C GLU A 243 12.50 22.35 -2.26
N GLU A 244 13.43 22.36 -3.23
CA GLU A 244 14.31 21.21 -3.50
C GLU A 244 15.18 20.89 -2.28
N ASN A 245 15.84 21.90 -1.68
CA ASN A 245 16.64 21.72 -0.47
C ASN A 245 15.79 21.22 0.71
N LEU A 246 14.58 21.75 0.90
CA LEU A 246 13.66 21.30 1.94
C LEU A 246 13.33 19.81 1.76
N ALA A 247 13.01 19.41 0.54
CA ALA A 247 12.65 18.04 0.24
C ALA A 247 13.85 17.08 0.35
N GLU A 248 15.04 17.49 -0.07
CA GLU A 248 16.27 16.72 0.14
C GLU A 248 16.57 16.54 1.64
N GLY A 249 16.43 17.60 2.44
CA GLY A 249 16.56 17.54 3.90
C GLY A 249 15.54 16.58 4.52
N TYR A 250 14.27 16.70 4.13
CA TYR A 250 13.18 15.85 4.58
C TYR A 250 13.44 14.36 4.27
N LEU A 251 13.79 14.05 3.03
CA LEU A 251 14.09 12.67 2.62
C LEU A 251 15.33 12.14 3.33
N SER A 252 16.34 12.99 3.52
CA SER A 252 17.55 12.60 4.25
C SER A 252 17.29 12.30 5.72
N GLN A 253 16.36 13.02 6.34
CA GLN A 253 16.07 12.85 7.76
C GLN A 253 15.13 11.67 8.02
N PHE A 254 14.09 11.50 7.20
CA PHE A 254 13.01 10.54 7.47
C PHE A 254 13.03 9.29 6.58
N TYR A 255 13.77 9.30 5.46
CA TYR A 255 13.75 8.26 4.43
C TYR A 255 15.14 7.74 4.02
N ASN A 256 16.20 8.11 4.75
CA ASN A 256 17.52 7.47 4.65
C ASN A 256 17.81 6.64 5.90
N ASP A 257 18.56 5.54 5.75
CA ASP A 257 19.07 4.75 6.88
C ASP A 257 20.01 5.63 7.73
N VAL A 258 19.57 6.03 8.91
CA VAL A 258 20.33 6.92 9.80
C VAL A 258 21.55 6.17 10.37
N GLY A 259 22.76 6.72 10.19
CA GLY A 259 23.99 6.18 10.76
C GLY A 259 25.29 6.33 9.95
N MET A 260 25.32 7.07 8.83
CA MET A 260 26.55 7.24 8.02
C MET A 260 27.10 8.67 8.07
N THR A 261 28.42 8.78 8.26
CA THR A 261 29.17 10.05 8.37
C THR A 261 29.28 10.78 7.02
N ASN A 262 29.50 12.11 7.08
CA ASN A 262 29.71 13.03 5.95
C ASN A 262 30.76 12.60 4.92
N ALA A 263 31.72 11.73 5.28
CA ALA A 263 32.71 11.20 4.34
C ALA A 263 32.16 10.12 3.38
N THR A 264 31.02 9.51 3.72
CA THR A 264 30.36 8.47 2.94
C THR A 264 29.28 9.02 2.01
N LEU A 265 28.78 10.23 2.31
CA LEU A 265 27.81 10.98 1.49
C LEU A 265 28.31 11.22 0.06
N GLN A 266 29.63 11.35 -0.14
CA GLN A 266 30.21 11.50 -1.48
C GLN A 266 30.41 10.17 -2.25
N ARG A 267 30.31 9.00 -1.59
CA ARG A 267 30.51 7.68 -2.24
C ARG A 267 29.24 6.81 -2.31
N ILE A 268 28.18 7.14 -1.58
CA ILE A 268 26.92 6.36 -1.48
C ILE A 268 25.71 7.14 -2.04
N ALA A 269 25.91 8.28 -2.70
CA ALA A 269 24.88 8.94 -3.51
C ALA A 269 24.49 8.06 -4.72
N LYS A 270 23.62 7.08 -4.49
CA LYS A 270 22.92 6.29 -5.52
C LYS A 270 21.68 5.53 -5.02
N SER A 271 21.07 5.87 -3.88
CA SER A 271 19.60 5.91 -3.88
C SER A 271 19.25 7.16 -4.68
N SER A 272 18.44 7.03 -5.72
CA SER A 272 17.99 8.23 -6.43
C SER A 272 17.02 8.95 -5.50
N VAL A 273 17.15 10.25 -5.29
CA VAL A 273 16.14 11.09 -4.60
C VAL A 273 14.70 10.74 -5.02
N SER A 274 14.50 10.34 -6.27
CA SER A 274 13.23 9.82 -6.81
C SER A 274 12.70 8.55 -6.13
N GLN A 275 13.54 7.63 -5.68
CA GLN A 275 13.17 6.40 -4.97
C GLN A 275 12.74 6.69 -3.53
N ASP A 276 13.46 7.55 -2.84
CA ASP A 276 13.12 7.96 -1.47
C ASP A 276 11.81 8.76 -1.50
N LEU A 277 11.65 9.62 -2.52
CA LEU A 277 10.41 10.34 -2.78
C LEU A 277 9.22 9.42 -3.12
N GLN A 278 9.42 8.35 -3.90
CA GLN A 278 8.39 7.34 -4.15
C GLN A 278 7.99 6.63 -2.86
N THR A 279 8.95 6.34 -1.98
CA THR A 279 8.71 5.68 -0.69
C THR A 279 7.90 6.59 0.23
N MET A 280 8.27 7.87 0.29
CA MET A 280 7.53 8.91 1.01
C MET A 280 6.10 9.06 0.48
N GLN A 281 5.95 9.23 -0.84
CA GLN A 281 4.62 9.33 -1.47
C GLN A 281 3.76 8.10 -1.16
N ALA A 282 4.33 6.90 -1.21
CA ALA A 282 3.62 5.67 -0.87
C ALA A 282 3.24 5.58 0.60
N PHE A 283 4.07 6.09 1.52
CA PHE A 283 3.79 6.12 2.96
C PHE A 283 2.58 7.00 3.26
N PHE A 284 2.57 8.21 2.70
CA PHE A 284 1.52 9.23 2.90
C PHE A 284 0.27 9.01 2.03
N GLY A 285 0.23 7.95 1.22
CA GLY A 285 -0.91 7.64 0.35
C GLY A 285 -1.08 8.59 -0.83
N LEU A 286 -0.01 9.28 -1.24
CA LEU A 286 0.04 10.16 -2.40
C LEU A 286 0.20 9.36 -3.70
N GLU A 287 0.01 10.02 -4.85
CA GLU A 287 0.35 9.42 -6.14
C GLU A 287 1.86 9.19 -6.24
N VAL A 288 2.27 7.92 -6.35
CA VAL A 288 3.67 7.49 -6.41
C VAL A 288 4.24 7.81 -7.79
N THR A 289 4.74 9.03 -7.93
CA THR A 289 5.29 9.56 -9.18
C THR A 289 6.81 9.63 -9.16
N GLY A 290 7.43 9.68 -7.97
CA GLY A 290 8.84 10.00 -7.81
C GLY A 290 9.22 11.39 -8.31
N VAL A 291 8.21 12.26 -8.46
CA VAL A 291 8.31 13.65 -8.86
C VAL A 291 7.82 14.52 -7.71
N MET A 292 8.55 15.58 -7.43
CA MET A 292 8.22 16.55 -6.40
C MET A 292 7.10 17.46 -6.91
N ASN A 293 5.86 17.11 -6.56
CA ASN A 293 4.67 17.87 -6.92
C ASN A 293 4.16 18.67 -5.71
N ASN A 294 3.23 19.61 -5.95
CA ASN A 294 2.70 20.48 -4.89
C ASN A 294 2.09 19.70 -3.72
N GLU A 295 1.45 18.56 -3.98
CA GLU A 295 0.86 17.73 -2.92
C GLU A 295 1.94 17.12 -2.02
N THR A 296 3.03 16.65 -2.63
CA THR A 296 4.20 16.11 -1.92
C THR A 296 4.86 17.20 -1.07
N MET A 297 5.04 18.40 -1.64
CA MET A 297 5.60 19.54 -0.91
C MET A 297 4.72 20.01 0.24
N ASN A 298 3.40 19.96 0.10
CA ASN A 298 2.50 20.35 1.18
C ASN A 298 2.65 19.41 2.38
N VAL A 299 2.78 18.10 2.15
CA VAL A 299 3.01 17.13 3.23
C VAL A 299 4.38 17.33 3.89
N MET A 300 5.43 17.60 3.10
CA MET A 300 6.78 17.84 3.65
C MET A 300 6.90 19.08 4.53
N LYS A 301 5.95 20.03 4.39
CA LYS A 301 5.88 21.27 5.18
C LYS A 301 4.97 21.13 6.41
N GLU A 302 4.29 20.01 6.60
CA GLU A 302 3.47 19.80 7.80
C GLU A 302 4.37 19.53 9.01
N PRO A 303 4.11 20.15 10.17
CA PRO A 303 4.81 19.82 11.42
C PRO A 303 4.65 18.34 11.73
N ARG A 304 5.71 17.68 12.24
CA ARG A 304 5.72 16.22 12.41
C ARG A 304 6.61 15.73 13.55
N CYS A 305 6.51 14.43 13.83
CA CYS A 305 7.47 13.71 14.66
C CYS A 305 8.84 13.58 13.97
N GLY A 306 9.92 13.65 14.75
CA GLY A 306 11.31 13.56 14.32
C GLY A 306 11.80 12.15 14.00
N VAL A 307 11.03 11.12 14.30
CA VAL A 307 11.36 9.72 14.00
C VAL A 307 11.20 9.42 12.50
N SER A 308 12.05 8.56 11.94
CA SER A 308 11.99 8.19 10.52
C SER A 308 10.77 7.29 10.20
N ASP A 309 10.22 7.44 9.00
CA ASP A 309 9.03 6.70 8.53
C ASP A 309 9.35 5.31 7.99
N ILE A 310 10.63 5.08 7.70
CA ILE A 310 11.14 3.81 7.17
C ILE A 310 12.07 3.11 8.15
N SER A 311 12.50 3.81 9.21
CA SER A 311 13.41 3.25 10.19
C SER A 311 12.79 2.00 10.81
N ARG A 312 13.42 0.88 10.46
CA ARG A 312 13.55 -0.26 11.35
C ARG A 312 14.43 0.26 12.48
N TYR A 313 13.98 0.34 13.72
CA TYR A 313 14.82 0.77 14.84
C TYR A 313 16.11 -0.07 14.89
N GLY A 314 17.15 0.41 14.21
CA GLY A 314 18.42 -0.26 13.93
C GLY A 314 19.41 -0.13 15.07
N HIS A 315 18.92 0.04 16.29
CA HIS A 315 19.71 -0.11 17.51
C HIS A 315 19.30 -1.32 18.35
N PHE A 316 18.12 -1.91 18.10
CA PHE A 316 17.66 -3.10 18.81
C PHE A 316 17.00 -4.07 17.83
N SER A 317 17.67 -5.20 17.54
CA SER A 317 17.05 -6.31 16.83
C SER A 317 15.87 -6.88 17.61
N GLY A 318 14.64 -6.80 17.08
CA GLY A 318 13.52 -7.68 17.46
C GLY A 318 12.37 -7.09 18.27
N ARG A 319 11.50 -6.27 17.65
CA ARG A 319 10.25 -5.74 18.27
C ARG A 319 10.51 -5.12 19.66
N PRO A 320 11.24 -4.00 19.74
CA PRO A 320 11.65 -3.43 21.01
C PRO A 320 10.42 -3.20 21.89
N LYS A 321 10.43 -3.81 23.07
CA LYS A 321 9.37 -3.68 24.09
C LYS A 321 10.01 -3.69 25.46
N TRP A 322 9.34 -3.13 26.44
CA TRP A 322 9.76 -3.27 27.83
C TRP A 322 9.44 -4.67 28.37
N ASP A 323 10.43 -5.32 28.98
CA ASP A 323 10.27 -6.64 29.60
C ASP A 323 9.69 -6.58 31.03
N LYS A 324 9.25 -5.40 31.47
CA LYS A 324 8.72 -5.16 32.81
C LYS A 324 7.39 -4.41 32.77
N ARG A 325 6.61 -4.56 33.84
CA ARG A 325 5.25 -4.01 33.94
C ARG A 325 5.17 -2.63 34.59
N LEU A 326 6.20 -2.22 35.32
CA LEU A 326 6.30 -0.89 35.92
C LEU A 326 7.40 -0.13 35.20
N ILE A 327 7.03 0.89 34.45
CA ILE A 327 7.94 1.79 33.75
C ILE A 327 8.02 3.08 34.55
N THR A 328 9.24 3.50 34.91
CA THR A 328 9.46 4.79 35.57
C THR A 328 9.78 5.84 34.52
N TYR A 329 9.29 7.06 34.74
CA TYR A 329 9.67 8.20 33.90
C TYR A 329 10.11 9.38 34.76
N ARG A 330 10.90 10.27 34.19
CA ARG A 330 11.35 11.50 34.86
C ARG A 330 11.42 12.65 33.89
N ILE A 331 10.83 13.78 34.27
CA ILE A 331 10.97 15.04 33.55
C ILE A 331 12.21 15.76 34.09
N THR A 332 13.20 15.97 33.23
CA THR A 332 14.49 16.57 33.61
C THR A 332 14.54 18.07 33.37
N GLN A 333 13.87 18.55 32.32
CA GLN A 333 13.70 19.97 32.03
C GLN A 333 12.25 20.21 31.61
N TYR A 334 11.71 21.37 31.97
CA TYR A 334 10.32 21.74 31.69
C TYR A 334 10.31 22.91 30.72
N THR A 335 9.33 22.93 29.82
CA THR A 335 9.03 24.10 29.00
C THR A 335 8.57 25.28 29.85
N PRO A 336 8.94 26.54 29.51
CA PRO A 336 8.44 27.73 30.18
C PRO A 336 7.00 28.11 29.80
N ASP A 337 6.43 27.53 28.73
CA ASP A 337 5.12 27.88 28.20
C ASP A 337 3.95 27.45 29.09
N LEU A 338 4.16 26.40 29.88
CA LEU A 338 3.19 25.80 30.78
C LEU A 338 3.77 25.73 32.19
N ILE A 339 2.92 25.96 33.20
CA ILE A 339 3.37 25.76 34.58
C ILE A 339 3.69 24.28 34.81
N GLN A 340 4.70 23.96 35.64
CA GLN A 340 5.15 22.58 35.85
C GLN A 340 4.02 21.60 36.17
N ARG A 341 3.05 22.01 37.00
CA ARG A 341 1.88 21.18 37.33
C ARG A 341 1.04 20.79 36.10
N GLN A 342 0.93 21.67 35.11
CA GLN A 342 0.22 21.38 33.86
C GLN A 342 1.00 20.39 33.01
N VAL A 343 2.33 20.54 32.93
CA VAL A 343 3.21 19.59 32.23
C VAL A 343 3.12 18.21 32.90
N ASP A 344 3.29 18.14 34.22
CA ASP A 344 3.20 16.88 34.98
C ASP A 344 1.86 16.17 34.76
N ALA A 345 0.74 16.92 34.86
CA ALA A 345 -0.59 16.36 34.65
C ALA A 345 -0.79 15.86 33.21
N THR A 346 -0.26 16.58 32.22
CA THR A 346 -0.38 16.24 30.80
C THR A 346 0.45 15.02 30.44
N ILE A 347 1.68 14.93 30.94
CA ILE A 347 2.57 13.77 30.75
C ILE A 347 1.97 12.53 31.42
N ALA A 348 1.46 12.66 32.64
CA ALA A 348 0.76 11.57 33.32
C ALA A 348 -0.48 11.11 32.54
N GLN A 349 -1.25 12.05 31.99
CA GLN A 349 -2.42 11.74 31.16
C GLN A 349 -2.03 11.03 29.85
N ALA A 350 -0.94 11.44 29.20
CA ALA A 350 -0.43 10.78 27.99
C ALA A 350 -0.06 9.31 28.26
N PHE A 351 0.65 9.03 29.36
CA PHE A 351 0.91 7.65 29.80
C PHE A 351 -0.37 6.90 30.19
N GLN A 352 -1.35 7.61 30.77
CA GLN A 352 -2.63 7.01 31.16
C GLN A 352 -3.36 6.42 29.96
N LEU A 353 -3.38 7.13 28.81
CA LEU A 353 -4.00 6.66 27.56
C LEU A 353 -3.54 5.24 27.18
N TYR A 354 -2.25 4.95 27.36
CA TYR A 354 -1.70 3.61 27.15
C TYR A 354 -2.04 2.66 28.30
N SER A 355 -1.82 3.06 29.55
CA SER A 355 -2.06 2.20 30.71
C SER A 355 -3.53 1.77 30.85
N ASP A 356 -4.48 2.53 30.33
CA ASP A 356 -5.90 2.17 30.30
C ASP A 356 -6.16 0.92 29.44
N VAL A 357 -5.30 0.64 28.45
CA VAL A 357 -5.53 -0.42 27.45
C VAL A 357 -4.50 -1.56 27.47
N ILE A 358 -3.34 -1.38 28.13
CA ILE A 358 -2.28 -2.40 28.27
C ILE A 358 -1.90 -2.67 29.74
N PRO A 359 -1.30 -3.83 30.08
CA PRO A 359 -0.94 -4.17 31.46
C PRO A 359 0.37 -3.52 31.95
N LEU A 360 0.68 -2.31 31.50
CA LEU A 360 1.79 -1.50 32.01
C LEU A 360 1.27 -0.42 32.97
N ASN A 361 2.07 -0.11 33.98
CA ASN A 361 1.86 1.03 34.87
C ASN A 361 3.06 1.97 34.76
N PHE A 362 2.78 3.27 34.84
CA PHE A 362 3.79 4.32 34.75
C PHE A 362 3.91 5.05 36.07
N LYS A 363 5.15 5.35 36.49
CA LYS A 363 5.40 6.05 37.74
C LYS A 363 6.47 7.12 37.57
N GLN A 364 6.11 8.37 37.86
CA GLN A 364 7.09 9.45 37.91
C GLN A 364 8.08 9.25 39.06
N VAL A 365 9.35 9.48 38.79
CA VAL A 365 10.43 9.55 39.79
C VAL A 365 11.17 10.89 39.66
N TYR A 366 11.76 11.37 40.76
CA TYR A 366 12.26 12.75 40.85
C TYR A 366 13.78 12.89 41.01
N SER A 367 14.49 11.85 41.45
CA SER A 367 15.92 11.94 41.80
C SER A 367 16.81 10.89 41.13
N SER A 368 16.29 9.70 40.84
CA SER A 368 17.03 8.63 40.14
C SER A 368 16.91 8.77 38.62
N ASN A 369 17.75 8.02 37.89
CA ASN A 369 17.47 7.73 36.48
C ASN A 369 16.18 6.89 36.40
N ALA A 370 15.41 7.16 35.35
CA ALA A 370 14.17 6.47 35.04
C ALA A 370 14.35 5.64 33.76
N ASP A 371 13.35 4.85 33.41
CA ASP A 371 13.35 4.14 32.12
C ASP A 371 13.11 5.08 30.94
N ILE A 372 12.34 6.15 31.17
CA ILE A 372 12.04 7.17 30.17
C ILE A 372 12.43 8.53 30.75
N MET A 373 13.49 9.13 30.23
CA MET A 373 13.88 10.50 30.55
C MET A 373 13.21 11.46 29.58
N ILE A 374 12.56 12.49 30.11
CA ILE A 374 11.78 13.47 29.35
C ILE A 374 12.45 14.84 29.41
N LEU A 375 12.75 15.41 28.25
CA LEU A 375 13.49 16.65 28.10
C LEU A 375 12.74 17.63 27.19
N PHE A 376 12.64 18.90 27.58
CA PHE A 376 12.21 20.00 26.71
C PHE A 376 13.43 20.86 26.42
N LYS A 377 13.88 20.91 25.16
CA LYS A 377 15.03 21.72 24.76
C LYS A 377 15.11 21.89 23.23
N GLY A 378 15.23 23.12 22.76
CA GLY A 378 15.45 23.42 21.33
C GLY A 378 16.88 23.17 20.83
N GLY A 379 17.03 23.07 19.51
CA GLY A 379 18.30 22.87 18.82
C GLY A 379 19.04 21.59 19.23
N TYR A 380 20.37 21.66 19.39
CA TYR A 380 21.18 20.51 19.83
C TYR A 380 21.03 20.25 21.34
N HIS A 381 20.58 19.04 21.69
CA HIS A 381 20.17 18.72 23.06
C HIS A 381 20.77 17.42 23.63
N GLY A 382 21.83 16.89 23.02
CA GLY A 382 22.65 15.82 23.62
C GLY A 382 22.49 14.44 23.01
N ASP A 383 21.75 14.31 21.91
CA ASP A 383 21.73 13.14 21.03
C ASP A 383 22.13 13.52 19.58
N PHE A 384 22.01 12.58 18.64
CA PHE A 384 22.39 12.78 17.24
C PHE A 384 21.32 13.48 16.38
N TYR A 385 20.17 13.88 16.95
CA TYR A 385 19.01 14.40 16.24
C TYR A 385 18.66 15.82 16.73
N PRO A 386 19.41 16.86 16.31
CA PRO A 386 19.08 18.24 16.70
C PRO A 386 17.71 18.67 16.14
N PHE A 387 16.98 19.49 16.90
CA PHE A 387 15.75 20.11 16.41
C PHE A 387 16.01 21.28 15.46
N ASP A 388 15.04 21.57 14.60
CA ASP A 388 15.08 22.54 13.51
C ASP A 388 14.37 23.87 13.82
N GLY A 389 13.83 24.01 15.03
CA GLY A 389 13.08 25.18 15.48
C GLY A 389 11.60 25.11 15.09
N ALA A 390 10.87 26.21 15.32
CA ALA A 390 9.41 26.21 15.26
C ALA A 390 8.78 25.74 13.93
N GLY A 391 7.80 24.84 14.03
CA GLY A 391 6.91 24.35 12.98
C GLY A 391 7.39 23.10 12.23
N GLY A 392 8.62 22.65 12.44
CA GLY A 392 9.22 21.49 11.77
C GLY A 392 9.04 20.21 12.57
N VAL A 393 10.12 19.76 13.21
CA VAL A 393 10.13 18.61 14.10
C VAL A 393 9.70 19.01 15.50
N LEU A 394 8.56 18.50 15.94
CA LEU A 394 7.96 18.87 17.23
C LEU A 394 8.61 18.16 18.42
N ALA A 395 8.99 16.90 18.22
CA ALA A 395 9.50 15.99 19.24
C ALA A 395 10.05 14.72 18.59
N HIS A 396 10.80 13.92 19.35
CA HIS A 396 11.14 12.54 19.01
C HIS A 396 11.33 11.68 20.26
N ALA A 397 11.20 10.37 20.11
CA ALA A 397 11.51 9.41 21.16
C ALA A 397 12.28 8.19 20.66
N ASN A 398 13.11 7.66 21.56
CA ASN A 398 13.84 6.42 21.35
C ASN A 398 12.95 5.21 21.64
N SER A 399 13.13 4.14 20.88
CA SER A 399 12.51 2.84 21.17
C SER A 399 12.91 2.29 22.56
N PRO A 400 12.11 1.37 23.14
CA PRO A 400 12.46 0.66 24.38
C PRO A 400 13.87 0.06 24.33
N GLY A 401 14.64 0.23 25.39
CA GLY A 401 16.01 -0.27 25.45
C GLY A 401 16.75 0.11 26.72
N GLN A 402 18.01 -0.30 26.82
CA GLN A 402 18.91 0.11 27.90
C GLN A 402 19.46 1.52 27.64
N GLY A 403 19.88 2.22 28.70
CA GLY A 403 20.49 3.55 28.57
C GLY A 403 19.46 4.60 28.14
N GLN A 404 19.62 5.17 26.95
CA GLN A 404 18.73 6.19 26.38
C GLN A 404 17.47 5.60 25.72
N GLY A 405 17.27 4.28 25.77
CA GLY A 405 16.07 3.64 25.23
C GLY A 405 14.82 4.09 25.97
N GLY A 406 13.81 4.58 25.24
CA GLY A 406 12.60 5.19 25.81
C GLY A 406 12.67 6.70 26.01
N ASP A 407 13.87 7.31 26.01
CA ASP A 407 14.00 8.75 26.22
C ASP A 407 13.23 9.53 25.16
N THR A 408 12.58 10.62 25.60
CA THR A 408 11.61 11.38 24.82
C THR A 408 11.95 12.87 24.93
N HIS A 409 12.21 13.50 23.79
CA HIS A 409 12.63 14.89 23.70
C HIS A 409 11.57 15.72 22.97
N PHE A 410 11.28 16.90 23.50
CA PHE A 410 10.32 17.86 22.95
C PHE A 410 11.06 19.13 22.56
N ASP A 411 10.80 19.66 21.36
CA ASP A 411 11.41 20.91 20.92
C ASP A 411 10.82 22.08 21.72
N ASP A 412 11.66 22.81 22.45
CA ASP A 412 11.24 23.95 23.28
C ASP A 412 11.22 25.27 22.49
N ASP A 413 11.58 25.24 21.20
CA ASP A 413 11.34 26.35 20.26
C ASP A 413 9.87 26.38 19.77
N GLU A 414 9.11 25.31 20.03
CA GLU A 414 7.65 25.26 19.80
C GLU A 414 6.87 25.99 20.90
N THR A 415 5.68 26.50 20.55
CA THR A 415 4.75 27.03 21.56
C THR A 415 3.83 25.93 22.09
N TRP A 416 4.16 25.39 23.27
CA TRP A 416 3.43 24.28 23.90
C TRP A 416 2.15 24.77 24.58
N THR A 417 1.02 24.18 24.22
CA THR A 417 -0.28 24.53 24.80
C THR A 417 -1.13 23.30 25.13
N LEU A 418 -2.23 23.53 25.85
CA LEU A 418 -3.26 22.53 26.13
C LEU A 418 -4.50 22.71 25.24
N THR A 419 -4.45 23.62 24.26
CA THR A 419 -5.59 23.96 23.40
C THR A 419 -5.22 23.75 21.93
N GLN A 420 -6.09 24.18 21.01
CA GLN A 420 -5.80 24.20 19.57
C GLN A 420 -4.90 25.36 19.13
N ARG A 421 -4.61 26.32 20.02
CA ARG A 421 -3.84 27.54 19.69
C ARG A 421 -2.35 27.33 19.97
N GLY A 422 -1.71 26.50 19.16
CA GLY A 422 -0.31 26.08 19.30
C GLY A 422 -0.16 24.58 19.16
N VAL A 423 0.97 24.05 19.63
CA VAL A 423 1.24 22.61 19.61
C VAL A 423 0.69 21.99 20.88
N ASN A 424 -0.23 21.03 20.75
CA ASN A 424 -0.91 20.45 21.90
C ASN A 424 -0.04 19.40 22.56
N LEU A 425 0.46 19.68 23.78
CA LEU A 425 1.40 18.81 24.47
C LEU A 425 0.86 17.39 24.70
N LEU A 426 -0.44 17.23 24.99
CA LEU A 426 -1.03 15.90 25.22
C LEU A 426 -0.92 15.01 23.97
N LEU A 427 -1.21 15.57 22.79
CA LEU A 427 -1.20 14.80 21.54
C LEU A 427 0.21 14.41 21.14
N VAL A 428 1.17 15.35 21.20
CA VAL A 428 2.57 15.05 20.86
C VAL A 428 3.16 14.08 21.89
N ALA A 429 3.00 14.33 23.19
CA ALA A 429 3.52 13.41 24.21
C ALA A 429 2.92 12.00 24.09
N ALA A 430 1.62 11.88 23.79
CA ALA A 430 1.01 10.58 23.58
C ALA A 430 1.56 9.88 22.33
N HIS A 431 1.87 10.61 21.25
CA HIS A 431 2.53 10.06 20.07
C HIS A 431 3.93 9.55 20.41
N GLU A 432 4.77 10.40 21.02
CA GLU A 432 6.15 10.04 21.32
C GLU A 432 6.26 8.90 22.35
N PHE A 433 5.34 8.83 23.32
CA PHE A 433 5.27 7.67 24.22
C PHE A 433 4.84 6.38 23.52
N GLY A 434 4.17 6.45 22.37
CA GLY A 434 3.97 5.29 21.51
C GLY A 434 5.31 4.73 21.02
N HIS A 435 6.21 5.60 20.56
CA HIS A 435 7.59 5.22 20.20
C HIS A 435 8.39 4.70 21.38
N ALA A 436 8.33 5.39 22.54
CA ALA A 436 8.97 4.93 23.78
C ALA A 436 8.42 3.58 24.29
N LEU A 437 7.26 3.16 23.79
CA LEU A 437 6.65 1.85 24.04
C LEU A 437 6.88 0.85 22.90
N GLY A 438 7.51 1.24 21.80
CA GLY A 438 7.91 0.36 20.69
C GLY A 438 6.98 0.37 19.48
N LEU A 439 6.09 1.36 19.35
CA LEU A 439 5.32 1.58 18.14
C LEU A 439 6.14 2.30 17.07
N ASP A 440 5.91 1.93 15.82
CA ASP A 440 6.39 2.68 14.65
C ASP A 440 5.28 3.64 14.17
N HIS A 441 5.62 4.56 13.25
CA HIS A 441 4.63 5.38 12.58
C HIS A 441 3.59 4.54 11.83
N SER A 442 2.32 4.95 11.94
CA SER A 442 1.21 4.38 11.19
C SER A 442 1.01 5.10 9.84
N ARG A 443 0.49 4.35 8.86
CA ARG A 443 0.01 4.92 7.58
C ARG A 443 -1.46 5.32 7.64
N ASP A 444 -2.15 5.02 8.73
CA ASP A 444 -3.53 5.44 8.94
C ASP A 444 -3.55 6.90 9.42
N ARG A 445 -4.06 7.80 8.58
CA ARG A 445 -4.17 9.25 8.88
C ARG A 445 -5.06 9.57 10.08
N SER A 446 -5.82 8.61 10.59
CA SER A 446 -6.63 8.75 11.81
C SER A 446 -5.95 8.24 13.08
N ALA A 447 -4.80 7.57 12.96
CA ALA A 447 -4.00 7.09 14.08
C ALA A 447 -3.28 8.25 14.79
N LEU A 448 -3.08 8.10 16.09
CA LEU A 448 -2.21 8.98 16.87
C LEU A 448 -0.76 8.87 16.37
N MET A 449 -0.30 7.65 16.05
CA MET A 449 1.04 7.36 15.52
C MET A 449 1.23 7.78 14.05
N TYR A 450 0.30 8.54 13.44
CA TYR A 450 0.56 9.13 12.12
C TYR A 450 1.61 10.24 12.24
N PRO A 451 2.60 10.35 11.33
CA PRO A 451 3.76 11.22 11.56
C PRO A 451 3.45 12.72 11.62
N THR A 452 2.49 13.21 10.82
CA THR A 452 2.19 14.65 10.79
C THR A 452 1.21 15.06 11.88
N TYR A 453 1.51 16.18 12.52
CA TYR A 453 0.72 16.72 13.61
C TYR A 453 -0.61 17.26 13.10
N ARG A 454 -1.67 16.82 13.78
CA ARG A 454 -3.01 17.35 13.59
C ARG A 454 -3.71 17.47 14.92
N TYR A 455 -4.20 18.67 15.21
CA TYR A 455 -5.03 18.88 16.38
C TYR A 455 -6.33 18.07 16.27
N VAL A 456 -6.65 17.37 17.37
CA VAL A 456 -7.95 16.75 17.63
C VAL A 456 -8.43 17.19 19.02
N ASN A 457 -9.74 17.20 19.22
CA ASN A 457 -10.30 17.59 20.51
C ASN A 457 -9.86 16.60 21.59
N THR A 458 -9.19 17.11 22.63
CA THR A 458 -8.61 16.32 23.71
C THR A 458 -9.59 16.01 24.85
N ASN A 459 -10.79 16.60 24.83
CA ASN A 459 -11.80 16.34 25.86
C ASN A 459 -12.35 14.92 25.74
N GLY A 460 -12.07 14.08 26.74
CA GLY A 460 -12.44 12.67 26.73
C GLY A 460 -11.67 11.85 25.68
N TYR A 461 -10.52 12.34 25.24
CA TYR A 461 -9.69 11.68 24.23
C TYR A 461 -9.26 10.28 24.68
N ARG A 462 -9.21 9.37 23.71
CA ARG A 462 -8.81 7.97 23.88
C ARG A 462 -7.94 7.58 22.70
N LEU A 463 -7.06 6.59 22.91
CA LEU A 463 -6.26 6.04 21.82
C LEU A 463 -7.16 5.59 20.67
N PRO A 464 -6.90 6.06 19.44
CA PRO A 464 -7.53 5.53 18.26
C PRO A 464 -7.32 4.02 18.13
N ASP A 465 -8.19 3.39 17.35
CA ASP A 465 -8.25 1.94 17.22
C ASP A 465 -6.95 1.33 16.70
N ASP A 466 -6.23 2.03 15.81
CA ASP A 466 -4.96 1.57 15.26
C ASP A 466 -3.86 1.53 16.33
N ASP A 467 -3.72 2.62 17.09
CA ASP A 467 -2.72 2.75 18.15
C ASP A 467 -3.00 1.78 19.29
N ARG A 468 -4.26 1.66 19.72
CA ARG A 468 -4.68 0.71 20.76
C ARG A 468 -4.32 -0.72 20.36
N ARG A 469 -4.60 -1.12 19.12
CA ARG A 469 -4.24 -2.47 18.63
C ARG A 469 -2.74 -2.65 18.52
N GLY A 470 -2.02 -1.63 18.05
CA GLY A 470 -0.56 -1.64 17.94
C GLY A 470 0.10 -1.92 19.28
N VAL A 471 -0.26 -1.15 20.31
CA VAL A 471 0.37 -1.28 21.63
C VAL A 471 -0.07 -2.56 22.35
N GLN A 472 -1.33 -3.00 22.15
CA GLN A 472 -1.81 -4.28 22.67
C GLN A 472 -1.13 -5.48 22.01
N ALA A 473 -0.66 -5.37 20.77
CA ALA A 473 0.13 -6.42 20.12
C ALA A 473 1.51 -6.60 20.78
N LEU A 474 2.04 -5.57 21.44
CA LEU A 474 3.31 -5.63 22.17
C LEU A 474 3.14 -6.12 23.61
N TYR A 475 2.12 -5.62 24.32
CA TYR A 475 1.99 -5.80 25.77
C TYR A 475 0.77 -6.62 26.20
N GLY A 476 -0.12 -6.99 25.28
CA GLY A 476 -1.42 -7.58 25.57
C GLY A 476 -2.45 -6.54 26.05
N SER A 477 -3.68 -6.99 26.28
CA SER A 477 -4.76 -6.14 26.80
C SER A 477 -4.82 -6.16 28.32
N ARG A 478 -5.20 -5.03 28.93
CA ARG A 478 -5.52 -4.97 30.35
C ARG A 478 -6.87 -5.67 30.59
N THR A 479 -6.84 -6.92 31.06
CA THR A 479 -8.07 -7.59 31.52
C THR A 479 -8.57 -6.91 32.80
N PRO A 480 -9.83 -6.49 32.87
CA PRO A 480 -10.41 -6.07 34.14
C PRO A 480 -10.34 -7.26 35.10
N VAL A 481 -9.70 -7.08 36.26
CA VAL A 481 -9.87 -8.01 37.36
C VAL A 481 -11.37 -8.04 37.67
N PRO A 482 -12.08 -9.18 37.52
CA PRO A 482 -13.46 -9.27 37.96
C PRO A 482 -13.44 -9.06 39.47
N THR A 483 -14.14 -8.04 39.95
CA THR A 483 -14.45 -7.87 41.36
C THR A 483 -15.15 -9.15 41.82
N THR A 484 -14.45 -9.97 42.60
CA THR A 484 -14.99 -11.21 43.16
C THR A 484 -16.17 -10.86 44.06
N ALA A 485 -17.39 -11.11 43.60
CA ALA A 485 -18.49 -11.42 44.49
C ALA A 485 -18.15 -12.73 45.22
N PRO A 486 -18.31 -12.81 46.56
CA PRO A 486 -17.88 -13.97 47.32
C PRO A 486 -18.76 -15.18 46.96
N LYS A 487 -18.14 -16.25 46.43
CA LYS A 487 -18.80 -17.56 46.35
C LYS A 487 -18.85 -18.19 47.75
N PRO A 488 -19.94 -18.88 48.12
CA PRO A 488 -20.13 -19.44 49.44
C PRO A 488 -19.14 -20.57 49.74
N LYS A 489 -18.63 -20.56 50.96
CA LYS A 489 -17.63 -21.48 51.53
C LYS A 489 -18.23 -22.89 51.68
N PRO A 490 -17.58 -23.97 51.21
CA PRO A 490 -17.88 -25.33 51.66
C PRO A 490 -17.37 -25.56 53.09
N PRO A 491 -17.95 -26.50 53.87
CA PRO A 491 -17.59 -26.72 55.26
C PRO A 491 -16.22 -27.41 55.42
N PRO A 492 -15.56 -27.27 56.58
CA PRO A 492 -14.20 -27.75 56.79
C PRO A 492 -14.14 -29.26 57.02
N GLY A 493 -13.32 -29.95 56.24
CA GLY A 493 -12.83 -31.30 56.50
C GLY A 493 -11.35 -31.25 56.93
N PRO A 494 -10.88 -32.22 57.74
CA PRO A 494 -9.69 -32.05 58.57
C PRO A 494 -8.38 -32.26 57.79
N ASP A 495 -7.39 -31.47 58.19
CA ASP A 495 -5.99 -31.60 57.83
C ASP A 495 -5.42 -32.93 58.37
N PRO A 496 -4.57 -33.62 57.59
CA PRO A 496 -3.26 -33.92 58.15
C PRO A 496 -2.13 -33.82 57.12
N GLY A 497 -1.22 -32.88 57.38
CA GLY A 497 0.20 -33.16 57.58
C GLY A 497 1.10 -33.28 56.33
N PRO A 498 2.40 -32.92 56.45
CA PRO A 498 3.27 -32.71 55.30
C PRO A 498 4.05 -33.98 54.93
N GLU A 499 4.10 -34.30 53.64
CA GLU A 499 5.03 -35.28 53.07
C GLU A 499 5.22 -34.99 51.56
N PRO A 500 6.29 -35.49 50.92
CA PRO A 500 7.58 -34.85 50.78
C PRO A 500 7.87 -34.40 49.33
N GLU A 501 8.87 -33.54 49.15
CA GLU A 501 9.43 -33.23 47.82
C GLU A 501 10.05 -34.49 47.22
N GLU A 502 9.51 -34.95 46.09
CA GLU A 502 10.15 -35.91 45.19
C GLU A 502 10.53 -35.25 43.86
N PRO A 503 11.63 -35.72 43.25
CA PRO A 503 12.37 -34.98 42.23
C PRO A 503 11.73 -35.16 40.86
N THR A 504 11.49 -34.06 40.15
CA THR A 504 11.11 -34.12 38.74
C THR A 504 12.31 -34.55 37.91
N GLU A 505 12.34 -35.84 37.57
CA GLU A 505 13.00 -36.35 36.38
C GLU A 505 12.37 -35.72 35.13
N ASP A 506 13.23 -35.15 34.28
CA ASP A 506 12.94 -34.96 32.86
C ASP A 506 13.15 -36.33 32.19
N PRO A 507 12.20 -36.87 31.39
CA PRO A 507 12.36 -36.73 29.94
C PRO A 507 11.07 -36.86 29.11
N ASN A 508 10.61 -35.78 28.45
CA ASN A 508 10.10 -35.81 27.05
C ASN A 508 9.66 -34.39 26.62
N PRO A 509 9.86 -34.00 25.34
CA PRO A 509 9.37 -32.72 24.87
C PRO A 509 7.84 -32.78 24.78
N ASP A 510 7.18 -31.89 25.50
CA ASP A 510 5.73 -31.70 25.44
C ASP A 510 5.26 -31.60 23.97
N PRO A 511 4.17 -32.28 23.57
CA PRO A 511 3.61 -32.09 22.23
C PRO A 511 3.19 -30.63 22.08
N LEU A 512 3.78 -29.94 21.09
CA LEU A 512 3.46 -28.54 20.79
C LEU A 512 1.93 -28.33 20.76
N PRO A 513 1.41 -27.25 21.38
CA PRO A 513 -0.01 -27.05 21.58
C PRO A 513 -0.76 -26.96 20.25
N ASN A 514 -1.99 -27.49 20.23
CA ASN A 514 -2.86 -27.46 19.06
C ASN A 514 -3.14 -26.00 18.64
N PRO A 515 -2.73 -25.57 17.44
CA PRO A 515 -2.80 -24.17 17.03
C PRO A 515 -4.19 -23.76 16.56
N GLY A 516 -5.23 -24.58 16.72
CA GLY A 516 -6.59 -24.30 16.24
C GLY A 516 -7.17 -22.96 16.72
N GLY A 517 -6.85 -22.54 17.94
CA GLY A 517 -7.22 -21.23 18.48
C GLY A 517 -6.46 -20.05 17.85
N GLU A 518 -5.29 -20.30 17.27
CA GLU A 518 -4.44 -19.29 16.64
C GLU A 518 -4.81 -19.02 15.17
N ARG A 519 -5.73 -19.81 14.59
CA ARG A 519 -6.10 -19.73 13.17
C ARG A 519 -6.41 -18.30 12.69
N CYS A 520 -7.14 -17.53 13.49
CA CYS A 520 -7.52 -16.15 13.19
C CYS A 520 -6.72 -15.14 14.03
N SER A 521 -5.63 -15.58 14.67
CA SER A 521 -4.75 -14.68 15.41
C SER A 521 -4.01 -13.76 14.45
N ARG A 522 -3.96 -12.47 14.79
CA ARG A 522 -3.15 -11.49 14.06
C ARG A 522 -1.65 -11.79 14.17
N ASP A 523 -1.25 -12.53 15.19
CA ASP A 523 0.12 -12.92 15.48
C ASP A 523 0.50 -14.29 14.91
N LEU A 524 -0.38 -14.91 14.12
CA LEU A 524 -0.14 -16.23 13.55
C LEU A 524 1.15 -16.24 12.71
N VAL A 525 2.13 -17.03 13.13
CA VAL A 525 3.36 -17.32 12.36
C VAL A 525 3.29 -18.76 11.87
N PHE A 526 3.54 -18.98 10.59
CA PHE A 526 3.64 -20.33 10.03
C PHE A 526 5.05 -20.87 10.24
N ASP A 527 5.16 -22.14 10.60
CA ASP A 527 6.44 -22.85 10.65
C ASP A 527 6.89 -23.23 9.22
N ALA A 528 5.93 -23.50 8.33
CA ALA A 528 6.18 -23.70 6.91
C ALA A 528 4.91 -23.41 6.10
N ALA A 529 5.04 -23.18 4.80
CA ALA A 529 3.91 -23.07 3.89
C ALA A 529 4.28 -23.68 2.53
N THR A 530 3.31 -24.27 1.84
CA THR A 530 3.55 -24.77 0.47
C THR A 530 2.25 -24.98 -0.30
N SER A 531 2.36 -25.14 -1.61
CA SER A 531 1.28 -25.65 -2.47
C SER A 531 1.45 -27.14 -2.66
N ILE A 532 0.36 -27.91 -2.66
CA ILE A 532 0.36 -29.32 -3.04
C ILE A 532 -0.78 -29.52 -4.04
N ARG A 533 -0.43 -29.64 -5.32
CA ARG A 533 -1.38 -29.79 -6.44
C ARG A 533 -2.48 -28.72 -6.45
N GLY A 534 -2.11 -27.49 -6.14
CA GLY A 534 -2.98 -26.31 -6.18
C GLY A 534 -3.74 -26.01 -4.87
N ASP A 535 -3.67 -26.88 -3.87
CA ASP A 535 -4.15 -26.56 -2.52
C ASP A 535 -3.00 -25.99 -1.68
N LEU A 536 -3.31 -25.01 -0.83
CA LEU A 536 -2.32 -24.40 0.05
C LEU A 536 -2.32 -25.08 1.43
N PHE A 537 -1.12 -25.37 1.92
CA PHE A 537 -0.86 -26.00 3.21
C PHE A 537 -0.03 -25.05 4.06
N PHE A 538 -0.53 -24.75 5.25
CA PHE A 538 0.14 -23.86 6.21
C PHE A 538 0.41 -24.65 7.50
N PHE A 539 1.68 -24.87 7.83
CA PHE A 539 2.12 -25.71 8.94
C PHE A 539 2.34 -24.88 10.20
N LYS A 540 1.93 -25.42 11.34
CA LYS A 540 2.17 -24.85 12.67
C LYS A 540 2.10 -25.92 13.75
N ASN A 541 3.09 -25.98 14.65
CA ASN A 541 3.10 -26.81 15.85
C ASN A 541 2.87 -28.31 15.58
N GLY A 542 3.35 -28.84 14.46
CA GLY A 542 3.09 -30.24 14.05
C GLY A 542 1.67 -30.50 13.50
N TYR A 543 0.94 -29.43 13.18
CA TYR A 543 -0.34 -29.45 12.46
C TYR A 543 -0.22 -28.67 11.15
N TYR A 544 -1.23 -28.78 10.29
CA TYR A 544 -1.38 -27.90 9.14
C TYR A 544 -2.84 -27.56 8.86
N TRP A 545 -3.07 -26.34 8.39
CA TRP A 545 -4.32 -25.95 7.76
C TRP A 545 -4.23 -26.19 6.25
N ARG A 546 -5.25 -26.82 5.69
CA ARG A 546 -5.41 -26.95 4.23
C ARG A 546 -6.48 -26.01 3.73
N LYS A 547 -6.11 -25.14 2.79
CA LYS A 547 -7.02 -24.31 2.01
C LYS A 547 -7.14 -24.89 0.60
N SER A 548 -8.35 -25.30 0.23
CA SER A 548 -8.65 -25.79 -1.11
C SER A 548 -9.59 -24.85 -1.85
N THR A 549 -9.44 -24.75 -3.16
CA THR A 549 -10.40 -24.04 -4.02
C THR A 549 -11.63 -24.90 -4.36
N LEU A 550 -11.53 -26.22 -4.17
CA LEU A 550 -12.60 -27.17 -4.51
C LEU A 550 -13.53 -27.49 -3.34
N VAL A 551 -13.06 -27.27 -2.10
CA VAL A 551 -13.79 -27.62 -0.88
C VAL A 551 -13.93 -26.38 -0.01
N ASN A 552 -15.17 -26.05 0.33
CA ASN A 552 -15.44 -24.94 1.25
C ASN A 552 -14.98 -25.29 2.67
N GLY A 553 -14.25 -24.34 3.29
CA GLY A 553 -13.74 -24.46 4.66
C GLY A 553 -12.25 -24.75 4.74
N ILE A 554 -11.68 -24.56 5.93
CA ILE A 554 -10.26 -24.78 6.18
C ILE A 554 -10.13 -25.80 7.31
N ARG A 555 -9.47 -26.90 6.98
CA ARG A 555 -9.34 -28.05 7.88
C ARG A 555 -7.97 -28.03 8.54
N LEU A 556 -7.95 -28.13 9.86
CA LEU A 556 -6.75 -28.39 10.65
C LEU A 556 -6.50 -29.90 10.72
N THR A 557 -5.26 -30.35 10.54
CA THR A 557 -4.90 -31.78 10.59
C THR A 557 -3.51 -31.93 11.18
N LYS A 558 -3.32 -32.92 12.05
CA LYS A 558 -2.00 -33.25 12.62
C LYS A 558 -1.13 -33.89 11.55
N VAL A 559 0.12 -33.43 11.41
CA VAL A 559 1.07 -33.87 10.38
C VAL A 559 1.28 -35.37 10.47
N SER A 560 1.57 -35.89 11.67
CA SER A 560 1.83 -37.32 11.90
C SER A 560 0.64 -38.23 11.59
N THR A 561 -0.60 -37.72 11.59
CA THR A 561 -1.77 -38.51 11.15
C THR A 561 -1.77 -38.76 9.65
N LYS A 562 -1.13 -37.90 8.85
CA LYS A 562 -0.96 -38.09 7.40
C LYS A 562 0.38 -38.69 7.03
N TRP A 563 1.43 -38.31 7.75
CA TRP A 563 2.78 -38.80 7.54
C TRP A 563 3.36 -39.26 8.88
N PRO A 564 3.11 -40.52 9.30
CA PRO A 564 3.44 -41.02 10.64
C PRO A 564 4.91 -40.91 11.06
N ARG A 565 5.82 -40.66 10.12
CA ARG A 565 7.26 -40.51 10.36
C ARG A 565 7.73 -39.05 10.42
N ILE A 566 6.80 -38.09 10.40
CA ILE A 566 7.07 -36.64 10.39
C ILE A 566 6.25 -36.01 11.53
N ASN A 567 6.91 -35.34 12.47
CA ASN A 567 6.26 -34.75 13.64
C ASN A 567 5.93 -33.27 13.40
N SER A 568 6.86 -32.52 12.83
CA SER A 568 6.76 -31.11 12.44
C SER A 568 7.34 -30.85 11.06
N VAL A 569 7.11 -29.64 10.55
CA VAL A 569 7.61 -29.21 9.24
C VAL A 569 8.12 -27.78 9.37
N ASP A 570 9.42 -27.60 9.18
CA ASP A 570 10.12 -26.30 9.27
C ASP A 570 10.22 -25.59 7.91
N ALA A 571 10.14 -26.35 6.82
CA ALA A 571 10.07 -25.81 5.47
C ALA A 571 9.42 -26.83 4.54
N ALA A 572 8.81 -26.35 3.46
CA ALA A 572 8.18 -27.25 2.49
C ALA A 572 8.12 -26.63 1.09
N PHE A 573 8.38 -27.42 0.05
CA PHE A 573 8.19 -26.99 -1.34
C PHE A 573 7.66 -28.13 -2.22
N GLU A 574 6.91 -27.78 -3.26
CA GLU A 574 6.47 -28.71 -4.31
C GLU A 574 7.24 -28.45 -5.61
N VAL A 575 7.61 -29.52 -6.30
CA VAL A 575 8.08 -29.50 -7.69
C VAL A 575 7.01 -30.15 -8.56
N PRO A 576 6.05 -29.36 -9.12
CA PRO A 576 4.85 -29.92 -9.73
C PRO A 576 5.16 -30.86 -10.91
N ARG A 577 6.19 -30.54 -11.70
CA ARG A 577 6.61 -31.35 -12.85
C ARG A 577 7.12 -32.75 -12.46
N LYS A 578 7.57 -32.94 -11.22
CA LYS A 578 8.06 -34.23 -10.70
C LYS A 578 7.00 -34.97 -9.88
N ASP A 579 5.84 -34.36 -9.60
CA ASP A 579 4.85 -34.84 -8.63
C ASP A 579 5.48 -35.13 -7.25
N VAL A 580 6.36 -34.23 -6.79
CA VAL A 580 7.10 -34.39 -5.53
C VAL A 580 6.90 -33.15 -4.66
N VAL A 581 6.62 -33.38 -3.37
CA VAL A 581 6.67 -32.37 -2.31
C VAL A 581 7.74 -32.79 -1.32
N CYS A 582 8.63 -31.88 -0.93
CA CYS A 582 9.63 -32.14 0.09
C CYS A 582 9.33 -31.32 1.35
N LEU A 583 9.41 -31.98 2.50
CA LEU A 583 9.12 -31.47 3.84
C LEU A 583 10.39 -31.60 4.68
N PHE A 584 10.78 -30.52 5.36
CA PHE A 584 11.99 -30.44 6.18
C PHE A 584 11.63 -30.51 7.66
N GLU A 585 12.42 -31.25 8.43
CA GLU A 585 12.36 -31.29 9.90
C GLU A 585 13.81 -31.36 10.40
N ASP A 586 14.25 -30.31 11.08
CA ASP A 586 15.61 -30.15 11.57
C ASP A 586 16.68 -30.45 10.49
N ARG A 587 17.55 -31.43 10.73
CA ARG A 587 18.69 -31.80 9.87
C ARG A 587 18.34 -32.78 8.75
N GLN A 588 17.06 -33.03 8.52
CA GLN A 588 16.60 -34.02 7.56
C GLN A 588 15.38 -33.54 6.79
N TYR A 589 15.12 -34.20 5.67
CA TYR A 589 13.95 -33.94 4.85
C TYR A 589 13.37 -35.24 4.31
N TRP A 590 12.07 -35.23 4.03
CA TRP A 590 11.32 -36.29 3.38
C TRP A 590 10.77 -35.73 2.08
N CYS A 591 10.75 -36.54 1.03
CA CYS A 591 9.95 -36.22 -0.13
C CYS A 591 8.80 -37.22 -0.27
N ILE A 592 7.62 -36.70 -0.61
CA ILE A 592 6.38 -37.44 -0.77
C ILE A 592 5.89 -37.31 -2.22
N ARG A 593 5.12 -38.29 -2.69
CA ARG A 593 4.38 -38.18 -3.96
C ARG A 593 3.19 -37.26 -3.78
N ALA A 594 3.07 -36.19 -4.57
CA ALA A 594 2.01 -35.20 -4.37
C ALA A 594 0.61 -35.78 -4.65
N TYR A 595 0.49 -36.67 -5.65
CA TYR A 595 -0.75 -37.39 -5.94
C TYR A 595 -1.16 -38.34 -4.81
N ALA A 596 -0.28 -39.28 -4.45
CA ALA A 596 -0.59 -40.34 -3.49
C ALA A 596 -0.48 -39.90 -2.02
N LYS A 597 0.20 -38.77 -1.77
CA LYS A 597 0.55 -38.23 -0.43
C LYS A 597 1.34 -39.21 0.43
N THR A 598 2.08 -40.13 -0.19
CA THR A 598 2.91 -41.14 0.48
C THR A 598 4.38 -40.76 0.44
N ILE A 599 5.10 -41.08 1.51
CA ILE A 599 6.56 -40.91 1.58
C ILE A 599 7.25 -41.77 0.52
N ILE A 600 8.20 -41.18 -0.21
CA ILE A 600 9.00 -41.88 -1.21
C ILE A 600 10.03 -42.78 -0.50
N SER A 601 10.28 -43.96 -1.06
CA SER A 601 11.28 -44.89 -0.51
C SER A 601 12.68 -44.25 -0.46
N GLY A 602 13.42 -44.53 0.62
CA GLY A 602 14.76 -43.97 0.85
C GLY A 602 14.80 -42.63 1.59
N TYR A 603 13.68 -42.17 2.14
CA TYR A 603 13.58 -41.00 3.03
C TYR A 603 13.34 -41.40 4.51
N PRO A 604 13.79 -40.59 5.49
CA PRO A 604 14.42 -39.28 5.35
C PRO A 604 15.85 -39.31 4.81
N LYS A 605 16.31 -38.16 4.31
CA LYS A 605 17.72 -37.92 3.92
C LYS A 605 18.27 -36.71 4.69
N PRO A 606 19.58 -36.66 4.96
CA PRO A 606 20.20 -35.50 5.60
C PRO A 606 20.24 -34.29 4.65
N LEU A 607 20.23 -33.07 5.20
CA LEU A 607 20.32 -31.82 4.41
C LEU A 607 21.58 -31.74 3.53
N THR A 608 22.67 -32.39 3.96
CA THR A 608 23.92 -32.47 3.17
C THR A 608 23.73 -33.15 1.82
N ASN A 609 22.71 -34.00 1.67
CA ASN A 609 22.36 -34.61 0.38
C ASN A 609 21.86 -33.58 -0.64
N LEU A 610 21.32 -32.45 -0.19
CA LEU A 610 20.93 -31.31 -1.03
C LEU A 610 22.10 -30.36 -1.31
N GLY A 611 23.29 -30.61 -0.74
CA GLY A 611 24.46 -29.74 -0.87
C GLY A 611 24.53 -28.62 0.17
N LEU A 612 23.69 -28.65 1.21
CA LEU A 612 23.82 -27.73 2.36
C LEU A 612 25.00 -28.16 3.25
N PRO A 613 25.76 -27.21 3.82
CA PRO A 613 26.88 -27.54 4.70
C PRO A 613 26.39 -28.17 6.02
N SER A 614 27.21 -29.00 6.64
CA SER A 614 26.88 -29.68 7.91
C SER A 614 26.65 -28.74 9.10
N SER A 615 27.03 -27.47 8.97
CA SER A 615 26.74 -26.40 9.94
C SER A 615 25.28 -25.95 9.94
N VAL A 616 24.52 -26.21 8.87
CA VAL A 616 23.09 -25.90 8.79
C VAL A 616 22.31 -26.93 9.59
N SER A 617 21.73 -26.49 10.70
CA SER A 617 20.93 -27.34 11.60
C SER A 617 19.48 -27.51 11.16
N LYS A 618 18.92 -26.54 10.41
CA LYS A 618 17.57 -26.57 9.85
C LYS A 618 17.42 -25.61 8.68
N VAL A 619 16.36 -25.77 7.90
CA VAL A 619 15.93 -24.84 6.85
C VAL A 619 14.71 -24.09 7.36
N ASP A 620 14.75 -22.77 7.35
CA ASP A 620 13.67 -21.93 7.90
C ASP A 620 12.52 -21.74 6.89
N ALA A 621 12.81 -21.76 5.59
CA ALA A 621 11.79 -21.73 4.55
C ALA A 621 12.33 -22.29 3.25
N ALA A 622 11.44 -22.81 2.39
CA ALA A 622 11.81 -23.26 1.05
C ALA A 622 10.69 -22.97 0.06
N VAL A 623 11.03 -22.59 -1.18
CA VAL A 623 10.05 -22.37 -2.25
C VAL A 623 10.62 -22.73 -3.61
N TYR A 624 9.86 -23.49 -4.38
CA TYR A 624 10.18 -23.75 -5.79
C TYR A 624 9.67 -22.60 -6.66
N VAL A 625 10.51 -22.15 -7.59
CA VAL A 625 10.22 -21.04 -8.51
C VAL A 625 10.02 -21.60 -9.92
N PRO A 626 8.77 -21.70 -10.41
CA PRO A 626 8.48 -22.37 -11.68
C PRO A 626 9.13 -21.73 -12.91
N THR A 627 9.33 -20.41 -12.89
CA THR A 627 9.91 -19.65 -14.02
C THR A 627 11.40 -19.90 -14.20
N THR A 628 12.11 -20.28 -13.14
CA THR A 628 13.56 -20.53 -13.17
C THR A 628 13.90 -22.01 -13.04
N GLY A 629 12.97 -22.83 -12.56
CA GLY A 629 13.22 -24.24 -12.25
C GLY A 629 14.14 -24.44 -11.04
N LYS A 630 14.24 -23.43 -10.17
CA LYS A 630 15.10 -23.45 -8.98
C LYS A 630 14.27 -23.57 -7.71
N THR A 631 14.82 -24.24 -6.72
CA THR A 631 14.30 -24.23 -5.35
C THR A 631 15.18 -23.33 -4.50
N LEU A 632 14.56 -22.34 -3.86
CA LEU A 632 15.23 -21.43 -2.94
C LEU A 632 15.06 -21.97 -1.52
N MET A 633 16.16 -22.08 -0.77
CA MET A 633 16.17 -22.53 0.63
C MET A 633 16.77 -21.44 1.51
N PHE A 634 16.04 -21.01 2.53
CA PHE A 634 16.40 -19.91 3.41
C PHE A 634 16.86 -20.44 4.77
N VAL A 635 17.98 -19.92 5.28
CA VAL A 635 18.52 -20.25 6.60
C VAL A 635 19.09 -18.98 7.22
N ASN A 636 18.53 -18.56 8.35
CA ASN A 636 18.83 -17.30 9.02
C ASN A 636 18.70 -16.11 8.04
N ASN A 637 19.81 -15.42 7.79
CA ASN A 637 19.90 -14.28 6.87
C ASN A 637 20.47 -14.61 5.49
N LEU A 638 20.61 -15.89 5.19
CA LEU A 638 21.18 -16.42 3.96
C LEU A 638 20.15 -17.26 3.20
N TYR A 639 20.36 -17.40 1.90
CA TYR A 639 19.62 -18.37 1.09
C TYR A 639 20.54 -19.09 0.10
N TRP A 640 20.10 -20.26 -0.35
CA TRP A 640 20.72 -21.11 -1.35
C TRP A 640 19.75 -21.28 -2.53
N SER A 641 20.30 -21.40 -3.74
CA SER A 641 19.54 -21.78 -4.93
C SER A 641 19.92 -23.19 -5.34
N TYR A 642 18.94 -24.09 -5.41
CA TYR A 642 19.10 -25.48 -5.84
C TYR A 642 18.50 -25.67 -7.23
N ASP A 643 19.29 -26.18 -8.16
CA ASP A 643 18.85 -26.49 -9.52
C ASP A 643 18.17 -27.85 -9.57
N GLU A 644 16.85 -27.86 -9.71
CA GLU A 644 16.05 -29.09 -9.77
C GLU A 644 16.34 -29.95 -11.01
N SER A 645 16.88 -29.37 -12.09
CA SER A 645 17.23 -30.13 -13.29
C SER A 645 18.58 -30.85 -13.14
N ARG A 646 19.53 -30.21 -12.44
CA ARG A 646 20.88 -30.74 -12.20
C ARG A 646 21.00 -31.51 -10.88
N ASN A 647 19.99 -31.41 -10.02
CA ASN A 647 19.98 -31.91 -8.65
C ASN A 647 21.20 -31.45 -7.84
N GLN A 648 21.59 -30.18 -7.99
CA GLN A 648 22.78 -29.60 -7.36
C GLN A 648 22.55 -28.14 -6.98
N MET A 649 23.28 -27.66 -5.96
CA MET A 649 23.30 -26.23 -5.60
C MET A 649 23.96 -25.40 -6.71
N ASP A 650 23.40 -24.23 -6.98
CA ASP A 650 24.00 -23.26 -7.89
C ASP A 650 25.30 -22.70 -7.30
N PHE A 651 26.24 -22.36 -8.18
CA PHE A 651 27.51 -21.75 -7.79
C PHE A 651 27.30 -20.33 -7.23
N GLY A 652 28.12 -19.94 -6.24
CA GLY A 652 28.09 -18.60 -5.64
C GLY A 652 27.11 -18.45 -4.47
N TYR A 653 26.64 -19.55 -3.90
CA TYR A 653 25.76 -19.60 -2.74
C TYR A 653 26.48 -20.14 -1.49
N PRO A 654 26.08 -19.72 -0.27
CA PRO A 654 24.93 -18.87 0.06
C PRO A 654 25.09 -17.39 -0.32
N ARG A 655 23.95 -16.70 -0.42
CA ARG A 655 23.89 -15.24 -0.59
C ARG A 655 22.97 -14.62 0.46
N HIS A 656 23.20 -13.35 0.77
CA HIS A 656 22.35 -12.63 1.72
C HIS A 656 20.97 -12.34 1.13
N ILE A 657 19.93 -12.62 1.93
CA ILE A 657 18.53 -12.41 1.54
C ILE A 657 18.29 -10.95 1.15
N ILE A 658 18.77 -10.00 1.97
CA ILE A 658 18.54 -8.57 1.79
C ILE A 658 19.08 -8.00 0.47
N LEU A 659 20.14 -8.61 -0.08
CA LEU A 659 20.77 -8.15 -1.32
C LEU A 659 19.99 -8.58 -2.56
N ASP A 660 19.42 -9.80 -2.53
CA ASP A 660 18.77 -10.38 -3.70
C ASP A 660 17.25 -10.27 -3.67
N PHE A 661 16.66 -10.11 -2.48
CA PHE A 661 15.23 -9.94 -2.25
C PHE A 661 14.94 -8.63 -1.48
N PRO A 662 15.14 -7.46 -2.10
CA PRO A 662 14.88 -6.19 -1.43
C PRO A 662 13.41 -6.08 -1.01
N GLY A 663 13.19 -5.63 0.22
CA GLY A 663 11.86 -5.40 0.79
C GLY A 663 11.27 -6.55 1.61
N ILE A 664 11.80 -7.78 1.55
CA ILE A 664 11.22 -8.91 2.31
C ILE A 664 11.78 -9.06 3.73
N GLY A 665 12.81 -8.29 4.08
CA GLY A 665 13.49 -8.41 5.37
C GLY A 665 14.81 -9.19 5.26
N SER A 666 15.35 -9.58 6.40
CA SER A 666 16.59 -10.36 6.52
C SER A 666 16.34 -11.81 6.93
N LYS A 667 15.08 -12.24 7.07
CA LYS A 667 14.68 -13.57 7.52
C LYS A 667 13.41 -14.00 6.77
N VAL A 668 13.20 -15.29 6.62
CA VAL A 668 11.97 -15.88 6.07
C VAL A 668 11.57 -17.09 6.93
N ASP A 669 10.41 -17.02 7.59
CA ASP A 669 9.84 -18.09 8.43
C ASP A 669 9.03 -19.11 7.63
N ALA A 670 8.45 -18.70 6.50
CA ALA A 670 7.77 -19.60 5.57
C ALA A 670 7.75 -18.98 4.18
N ALA A 671 7.76 -19.81 3.14
CA ALA A 671 7.69 -19.34 1.77
C ALA A 671 6.86 -20.27 0.90
N PHE A 672 6.05 -19.72 0.00
CA PHE A 672 5.34 -20.51 -1.01
C PHE A 672 5.09 -19.71 -2.28
N GLU A 673 4.88 -20.41 -3.39
CA GLU A 673 4.47 -19.82 -4.65
C GLU A 673 2.96 -19.96 -4.84
N ASN A 674 2.32 -18.90 -5.32
CA ASN A 674 0.90 -18.94 -5.67
C ASN A 674 0.60 -17.93 -6.79
N TYR A 675 0.02 -18.41 -7.90
CA TYR A 675 -0.36 -17.62 -9.08
C TYR A 675 0.76 -16.73 -9.66
N GLY A 676 2.00 -17.21 -9.63
CA GLY A 676 3.17 -16.53 -10.20
C GLY A 676 3.89 -15.57 -9.23
N TYR A 677 3.44 -15.48 -7.98
CA TYR A 677 4.06 -14.66 -6.94
C TYR A 677 4.67 -15.54 -5.85
N LEU A 678 5.77 -15.07 -5.28
CA LEU A 678 6.37 -15.67 -4.09
C LEU A 678 5.84 -14.96 -2.86
N TYR A 679 5.41 -15.70 -1.86
CA TYR A 679 4.95 -15.17 -0.59
C TYR A 679 5.98 -15.52 0.47
N PHE A 680 6.56 -14.50 1.11
CA PHE A 680 7.57 -14.67 2.16
C PHE A 680 7.01 -14.18 3.49
N SER A 681 6.95 -15.07 4.49
CA SER A 681 6.52 -14.71 5.84
C SER A 681 7.73 -14.30 6.69
N ASP A 682 7.59 -13.21 7.43
CA ASP A 682 8.48 -12.77 8.51
C ASP A 682 7.61 -12.42 9.72
N GLY A 683 7.60 -13.33 10.68
CA GLY A 683 6.59 -13.40 11.72
C GLY A 683 5.17 -13.45 11.12
N PRO A 684 4.22 -12.64 11.61
CA PRO A 684 2.85 -12.63 11.16
C PRO A 684 2.64 -11.88 9.84
N ARG A 685 3.66 -11.14 9.38
CA ARG A 685 3.61 -10.38 8.12
C ARG A 685 4.01 -11.30 6.98
N GLN A 686 3.41 -11.07 5.81
CA GLN A 686 3.75 -11.80 4.60
C GLN A 686 3.90 -10.85 3.42
N SER A 687 5.07 -10.86 2.81
CA SER A 687 5.38 -10.08 1.61
C SER A 687 4.99 -10.86 0.36
N GLU A 688 4.05 -10.32 -0.42
CA GLU A 688 3.79 -10.79 -1.79
C GLU A 688 4.87 -10.21 -2.70
N TYR A 689 5.67 -11.06 -3.32
CA TYR A 689 6.90 -10.70 -4.01
C TYR A 689 6.87 -11.12 -5.47
N TYR A 690 7.19 -10.16 -6.35
CA TYR A 690 7.27 -10.40 -7.78
C TYR A 690 8.72 -10.53 -8.22
N LEU A 691 9.19 -11.78 -8.33
CA LEU A 691 10.59 -12.10 -8.60
C LEU A 691 11.15 -11.46 -9.88
N PRO A 692 10.43 -11.41 -11.03
CA PRO A 692 10.97 -10.82 -12.26
C PRO A 692 11.37 -9.34 -12.14
N GLN A 693 10.74 -8.59 -11.25
CA GLN A 693 11.07 -7.17 -10.97
C GLN A 693 11.79 -6.98 -9.64
N LYS A 694 12.08 -8.06 -8.92
CA LYS A 694 12.70 -8.06 -7.59
C LYS A 694 12.08 -7.05 -6.62
N ARG A 695 10.75 -7.04 -6.45
CA ARG A 695 10.08 -6.12 -5.52
C ARG A 695 8.91 -6.74 -4.76
N VAL A 696 8.67 -6.23 -3.56
CA VAL A 696 7.45 -6.47 -2.80
C VAL A 696 6.30 -5.71 -3.46
N ILE A 697 5.22 -6.42 -3.75
CA ILE A 697 3.99 -5.89 -4.31
C ILE A 697 3.10 -5.32 -3.20
N ARG A 698 3.00 -6.04 -2.09
CA ARG A 698 2.26 -5.63 -0.88
C ARG A 698 2.64 -6.52 0.30
N VAL A 699 2.31 -6.05 1.50
CA VAL A 699 2.45 -6.82 2.75
C VAL A 699 1.06 -7.18 3.27
N LEU A 700 0.87 -8.45 3.59
CA LEU A 700 -0.35 -9.06 4.11
C LEU A 700 -0.11 -9.60 5.53
N LEU A 701 -1.15 -10.13 6.15
CA LEU A 701 -1.06 -10.89 7.40
C LEU A 701 -1.36 -12.36 7.14
N ASN A 702 -0.59 -13.24 7.77
CA ASN A 702 -0.64 -14.69 7.58
C ASN A 702 -2.06 -15.27 7.73
N TYR A 703 -2.81 -14.86 8.76
CA TYR A 703 -4.17 -15.35 9.03
C TYR A 703 -5.17 -15.06 7.90
N GLY A 704 -4.87 -14.10 7.02
CA GLY A 704 -5.69 -13.76 5.88
C GLY A 704 -5.90 -14.93 4.93
N TRP A 705 -4.89 -15.78 4.80
CA TRP A 705 -4.99 -17.02 4.04
C TRP A 705 -5.96 -18.01 4.67
N LEU A 706 -6.21 -17.90 5.97
CA LEU A 706 -7.10 -18.77 6.73
C LEU A 706 -8.55 -18.28 6.81
N ASN A 707 -8.94 -17.35 5.92
CA ASN A 707 -10.28 -16.76 5.77
C ASN A 707 -10.78 -16.08 7.06
N CYS A 708 -9.92 -15.28 7.68
CA CYS A 708 -10.21 -14.60 8.94
C CYS A 708 -10.25 -13.06 8.79
N TYR A 709 -10.65 -12.56 7.62
CA TYR A 709 -10.87 -11.12 7.36
C TYR A 709 -12.30 -10.70 7.64
#